data_AF-A0A832MC02-F1
#
_entry.id   AF-A0A832MC02-F1
#
_cell.length_a   1.000
_cell.length_b   1.000
_cell.length_c   1.000
_cell.angle_alpha   90.00
_cell.angle_beta   90.00
_cell.angle_gamma   90.00
#
_symmetry.space_group_name_H-M   'P 1'
#
loop_
_entity.id
_entity.type
_entity.pdbx_description
1 polymer ?
#
loop_
_entity_poly.entity_id
_entity_poly.type
_entity_poly.pdbx_seq_one_letter_code
_entity_poly.pdbx_strand_id
1 'polypeptide(L)'
;MPTNIYRQAVVVGLNDTNIQVRTKFSPIYSRTDFSAVAVELSAPTTNNVTGDKEINSIYFVDYLAAETNLVNVANEVSVPIATGRPYMYEIWREMPGVFSLGVNGNTELFRSIVYDSAFSNRLATNFYAGYSASIDYIQSRAPAVPGASPTNLPGRIDIAADKLDLSMTRLRGMSAINIKANHLISSSAATLDAPNLAYDLSSTNGLLTITNLAKISADRFYGSLRAWSGLWTNQFAIILSNWVWSADGTSNYFSPITNSVDCGIHCLILSADGMISTQAVVVHSFTARSTNVVVNDGLIVGGAFNLDAQSFTVNGMLILTNQLVDWVYTNAPTLKYFTNNGSVSVPNIANYGYGYPGNKRWTRVSNAGTLEAVGHNIACDEFIDTGNIVTRADFLLMGGDAKLEGARQLTAGDAHYRLVNMKLRSATISAGRSVFLDVENDLSDSGVGANNQISVNEGFHLVRKPNTGALFGTTFTTTAPRYYSISHTWAAEDRGAKKEGFENNAAIGRLQLRLYPYGELRFGPPTDNQGNPVQGNFAIYVDYLDLDPSLVADPEAGGLVIEPGLTVYFAYANAPAEKLDGMFEGRLRWVKDFAGPNSGIDVAVHVGPSSYKTIRVNRALLESKLIDSDGDGLANAYDQWPFDGPTLGPVKVSGTPPTVSISFAAAAGATYYVERTSNLAAPEWVTIATVTNDAAVGKVMTVTDPVPALPEGRERYYRVRYNP
;
A
#
# COMPACT_ATOMS: atom_id res chain seq x y z
N MET A 1 42.17 -54.18 21.53
CA MET A 1 41.70 -52.99 20.78
C MET A 1 40.60 -53.43 19.83
N PRO A 2 39.55 -52.63 19.59
CA PRO A 2 38.56 -52.98 18.58
C PRO A 2 39.25 -53.19 17.23
N THR A 3 38.89 -54.26 16.53
CA THR A 3 39.40 -54.56 15.19
C THR A 3 38.55 -53.87 14.11
N ASN A 4 37.24 -53.71 14.36
CA ASN A 4 36.28 -53.09 13.45
C ASN A 4 35.40 -52.06 14.18
N ILE A 5 34.99 -51.00 13.48
CA ILE A 5 34.07 -49.94 13.95
C ILE A 5 32.96 -49.78 12.90
N TYR A 6 31.70 -49.71 13.35
CA TYR A 6 30.56 -49.44 12.48
C TYR A 6 29.95 -48.07 12.82
N ARG A 7 29.78 -47.23 11.82
CA ARG A 7 29.18 -45.90 11.93
C ARG A 7 27.95 -45.82 11.04
N GLN A 8 26.84 -45.38 11.61
CA GLN A 8 25.61 -45.12 10.88
C GLN A 8 25.18 -43.68 11.10
N ALA A 9 24.89 -42.98 10.01
CA ALA A 9 24.46 -41.60 10.02
C ALA A 9 23.10 -41.47 9.33
N VAL A 10 22.26 -40.59 9.85
CA VAL A 10 20.99 -40.23 9.23
C VAL A 10 20.91 -38.72 9.16
N VAL A 11 20.62 -38.21 7.97
CA VAL A 11 20.40 -36.79 7.70
C VAL A 11 19.01 -36.65 7.10
N VAL A 12 18.18 -35.79 7.68
CA VAL A 12 16.82 -35.55 7.20
C VAL A 12 16.66 -34.06 6.87
N GLY A 13 16.31 -33.75 5.62
CA GLY A 13 15.95 -32.40 5.17
C GLY A 13 14.46 -32.15 5.33
N LEU A 14 14.09 -31.00 5.91
CA LEU A 14 12.70 -30.55 6.05
C LEU A 14 12.60 -29.04 5.83
N ASN A 15 11.57 -28.63 5.08
CA ASN A 15 11.19 -27.22 4.93
C ASN A 15 9.99 -26.84 5.80
N ASP A 16 9.02 -27.74 5.96
CA ASP A 16 7.82 -27.49 6.79
C ASP A 16 8.12 -27.75 8.27
N THR A 17 8.13 -26.69 9.07
CA THR A 17 8.45 -26.74 10.51
C THR A 17 7.39 -27.44 11.36
N ASN A 18 6.22 -27.75 10.80
CA ASN A 18 5.17 -28.51 11.49
C ASN A 18 5.42 -30.03 11.44
N ILE A 19 6.38 -30.49 10.64
CA ILE A 19 6.76 -31.89 10.54
C ILE A 19 7.89 -32.17 11.52
N GLN A 20 7.70 -33.20 12.36
CA GLN A 20 8.68 -33.69 13.31
C GLN A 20 9.38 -34.93 12.77
N VAL A 21 10.68 -35.06 13.09
CA VAL A 21 11.51 -36.21 12.71
C VAL A 21 11.93 -36.99 13.94
N ARG A 22 11.81 -38.32 13.87
CA ARG A 22 12.49 -39.23 14.78
C ARG A 22 13.23 -40.29 13.99
N THR A 23 14.41 -40.69 14.46
CA THR A 23 15.22 -41.71 13.81
C THR A 23 15.53 -42.84 14.80
N LYS A 24 15.58 -44.06 14.27
CA LYS A 24 15.80 -45.30 15.02
C LYS A 24 16.74 -46.22 14.27
N PHE A 25 17.60 -46.91 15.01
CA PHE A 25 18.49 -47.95 14.52
C PHE A 25 18.03 -49.28 15.12
N SER A 26 17.66 -50.23 14.26
CA SER A 26 17.07 -51.50 14.68
C SER A 26 18.02 -52.66 14.43
N PRO A 27 18.39 -53.43 15.47
CA PRO A 27 19.08 -54.70 15.30
C PRO A 27 18.05 -55.74 14.85
N ILE A 28 17.70 -55.73 13.57
CA ILE A 28 16.93 -56.83 12.96
C ILE A 28 17.83 -58.07 12.97
N TYR A 29 17.36 -59.24 12.53
CA TYR A 29 18.19 -60.41 12.18
C TYR A 29 19.15 -60.08 11.03
N SER A 30 20.01 -59.07 11.22
CA SER A 30 20.93 -58.54 10.26
C SER A 30 21.95 -59.62 9.96
N ARG A 31 22.20 -59.83 8.66
CA ARG A 31 23.28 -60.72 8.21
C ARG A 31 24.64 -60.00 8.27
N THR A 32 24.67 -58.83 8.88
CA THR A 32 25.73 -57.83 8.92
C THR A 32 25.78 -57.17 10.31
N ASP A 33 26.88 -56.50 10.63
CA ASP A 33 27.05 -55.77 11.89
C ASP A 33 26.37 -54.37 11.92
N PHE A 34 25.71 -53.96 10.83
CA PHE A 34 24.90 -52.75 10.79
C PHE A 34 23.44 -53.01 11.19
N SER A 35 22.81 -52.00 11.78
CA SER A 35 21.37 -51.96 12.04
C SER A 35 20.60 -51.45 10.83
N ALA A 36 19.33 -51.82 10.71
CA ALA A 36 18.43 -51.13 9.77
C ALA A 36 18.10 -49.74 10.32
N VAL A 37 17.93 -48.78 9.43
CA VAL A 37 17.60 -47.40 9.79
C VAL A 37 16.12 -47.14 9.52
N ALA A 38 15.40 -46.59 10.50
CA ALA A 38 14.03 -46.14 10.33
C ALA A 38 13.91 -44.66 10.68
N VAL A 39 13.23 -43.90 9.82
CA VAL A 39 12.93 -42.48 10.00
C VAL A 39 11.43 -42.30 10.04
N GLU A 40 10.91 -41.71 11.11
CA GLU A 40 9.53 -41.26 11.18
C GLU A 40 9.47 -39.77 10.84
N LEU A 41 8.56 -39.42 9.94
CA LEU A 41 8.07 -38.08 9.72
C LEU A 41 6.65 -38.02 10.27
N SER A 42 6.37 -37.10 11.19
CA SER A 42 5.06 -36.98 11.81
C SER A 42 4.56 -35.54 11.85
N ALA A 43 3.27 -35.34 11.56
CA ALA A 43 2.61 -34.05 11.62
C ALA A 43 1.39 -34.16 12.56
N PRO A 44 1.44 -33.54 13.76
CA PRO A 44 0.27 -33.47 14.62
C PRO A 44 -0.79 -32.56 14.00
N THR A 45 -2.03 -33.04 13.97
CA THR A 45 -3.21 -32.33 13.44
C THR A 45 -4.36 -32.46 14.44
N THR A 46 -5.42 -31.68 14.27
CA THR A 46 -6.62 -31.81 15.11
C THR A 46 -7.76 -32.31 14.26
N ASN A 47 -8.40 -33.40 14.65
CA ASN A 47 -9.61 -33.87 14.00
C ASN A 47 -10.71 -32.80 14.21
N ASN A 48 -11.12 -32.15 13.14
CA ASN A 48 -12.11 -31.07 13.23
C ASN A 48 -13.52 -31.56 13.61
N VAL A 49 -13.81 -32.87 13.51
CA VAL A 49 -15.08 -33.48 13.89
C VAL A 49 -15.08 -33.82 15.37
N THR A 50 -14.11 -34.60 15.85
CA THR A 50 -14.07 -35.06 17.25
C THR A 50 -13.42 -34.05 18.20
N GLY A 51 -12.49 -33.23 17.70
CA GLY A 51 -11.64 -32.35 18.50
C GLY A 51 -10.39 -33.04 19.06
N ASP A 52 -10.20 -34.33 18.77
CA ASP A 52 -9.03 -35.08 19.24
C ASP A 52 -7.77 -34.71 18.46
N LYS A 53 -6.62 -34.82 19.13
CA LYS A 53 -5.33 -34.71 18.45
C LYS A 53 -5.05 -35.99 17.66
N GLU A 54 -4.72 -35.83 16.40
CA GLU A 54 -4.30 -36.91 15.51
C GLU A 54 -2.84 -36.71 15.11
N ILE A 55 -2.10 -37.79 14.90
CA ILE A 55 -0.73 -37.73 14.40
C ILE A 55 -0.70 -38.46 13.06
N ASN A 56 -0.45 -37.71 11.99
CA ASN A 56 -0.21 -38.29 10.68
C ASN A 56 1.27 -38.65 10.59
N SER A 57 1.59 -39.94 10.53
CA SER A 57 2.97 -40.44 10.47
C SER A 57 3.25 -41.19 9.17
N ILE A 58 4.49 -41.09 8.73
CA ILE A 58 5.10 -41.93 7.69
C ILE A 58 6.44 -42.42 8.22
N TYR A 59 6.73 -43.69 7.99
CA TYR A 59 7.98 -44.31 8.35
C TYR A 59 8.71 -44.72 7.08
N PHE A 60 9.92 -44.22 6.90
CA PHE A 60 10.85 -44.66 5.87
C PHE A 60 11.87 -45.61 6.50
N VAL A 61 12.03 -46.80 5.93
CA VAL A 61 12.97 -47.81 6.43
C VAL A 61 14.00 -48.12 5.37
N ASP A 62 15.28 -48.07 5.75
CA ASP A 62 16.45 -48.40 4.96
C ASP A 62 17.14 -49.65 5.51
N TYR A 63 17.13 -50.72 4.70
CA TYR A 63 17.77 -51.99 4.96
C TYR A 63 19.10 -52.16 4.22
N LEU A 64 19.59 -51.17 3.46
CA LEU A 64 20.77 -51.30 2.58
C LEU A 64 21.99 -51.87 3.32
N ALA A 65 22.20 -51.42 4.56
CA ALA A 65 23.33 -51.87 5.36
C ALA A 65 23.07 -53.17 6.14
N ALA A 66 21.80 -53.51 6.40
CA ALA A 66 21.39 -54.62 7.27
C ALA A 66 21.12 -55.93 6.50
N GLU A 67 20.83 -55.82 5.20
CA GLU A 67 20.45 -56.93 4.33
C GLU A 67 21.35 -57.03 3.09
N THR A 68 21.38 -58.22 2.48
CA THR A 68 22.27 -58.53 1.35
C THR A 68 21.56 -58.57 -0.01
N ASN A 69 20.24 -58.38 -0.06
CA ASN A 69 19.46 -58.46 -1.30
C ASN A 69 19.39 -57.09 -1.98
N LEU A 70 20.04 -56.96 -3.14
CA LEU A 70 20.14 -55.72 -3.91
C LEU A 70 19.36 -55.84 -5.23
N VAL A 71 18.04 -55.91 -5.11
CA VAL A 71 17.12 -56.00 -6.25
C VAL A 71 16.15 -54.82 -6.26
N ASN A 72 15.59 -54.51 -7.42
CA ASN A 72 14.43 -53.63 -7.50
C ASN A 72 13.16 -54.49 -7.49
N VAL A 73 12.15 -54.04 -6.74
CA VAL A 73 10.83 -54.66 -6.67
C VAL A 73 9.76 -53.71 -7.19
N ALA A 74 8.63 -54.26 -7.64
CA ALA A 74 7.48 -53.48 -8.01
C ALA A 74 6.79 -52.92 -6.76
N ASN A 75 6.25 -51.71 -6.85
CA ASN A 75 5.34 -51.17 -5.84
C ASN A 75 3.98 -51.89 -5.97
N GLU A 76 3.52 -52.54 -4.90
CA GLU A 76 2.35 -53.45 -4.95
C GLU A 76 0.98 -52.75 -4.90
N VAL A 77 0.89 -51.42 -4.91
CA VAL A 77 -0.38 -50.69 -4.73
C VAL A 77 -0.75 -49.84 -5.96
N SER A 78 -1.65 -50.40 -6.78
CA SER A 78 -2.64 -49.78 -7.68
C SER A 78 -2.29 -48.48 -8.41
N VAL A 79 -1.53 -48.59 -9.51
CA VAL A 79 -1.51 -47.63 -10.64
C VAL A 79 -1.50 -48.47 -11.93
N PRO A 80 -2.07 -48.02 -13.08
CA PRO A 80 -2.03 -48.80 -14.33
C PRO A 80 -0.62 -49.12 -14.85
N ILE A 81 0.40 -48.48 -14.29
CA ILE A 81 1.82 -48.67 -14.61
C ILE A 81 2.55 -48.94 -13.29
N ALA A 82 3.07 -50.16 -13.13
CA ALA A 82 3.85 -50.51 -11.96
C ALA A 82 5.12 -49.64 -11.89
N THR A 83 5.28 -48.89 -10.80
CA THR A 83 6.54 -48.21 -10.49
C THR A 83 7.45 -49.15 -9.70
N GLY A 84 8.77 -48.92 -9.77
CA GLY A 84 9.76 -49.72 -9.05
C GLY A 84 10.34 -48.99 -7.84
N ARG A 85 10.75 -49.75 -6.82
CA ARG A 85 11.56 -49.28 -5.70
C ARG A 85 12.74 -50.22 -5.47
N PRO A 86 13.87 -49.73 -4.92
CA PRO A 86 14.88 -50.61 -4.37
C PRO A 86 14.28 -51.44 -3.21
N TYR A 87 14.54 -52.75 -3.20
CA TYR A 87 14.00 -53.67 -2.19
C TYR A 87 14.34 -53.22 -0.77
N MET A 88 15.53 -52.64 -0.58
CA MET A 88 16.01 -52.12 0.70
C MET A 88 15.24 -50.91 1.26
N TYR A 89 14.34 -50.30 0.48
CA TYR A 89 13.57 -49.15 0.95
C TYR A 89 12.12 -49.48 1.11
N GLU A 90 11.58 -49.28 2.31
CA GLU A 90 10.16 -49.44 2.58
C GLU A 90 9.55 -48.17 3.14
N ILE A 91 8.27 -47.96 2.83
CA ILE A 91 7.49 -46.84 3.33
C ILE A 91 6.23 -47.39 3.98
N TRP A 92 5.99 -46.98 5.21
CA TRP A 92 4.86 -47.43 6.02
C TRP A 92 4.05 -46.22 6.52
N ARG A 93 2.73 -46.38 6.60
CA ARG A 93 1.85 -45.41 7.30
C ARG A 93 1.61 -45.80 8.76
N GLU A 94 1.67 -47.09 9.05
CA GLU A 94 1.65 -47.63 10.41
C GLU A 94 3.08 -47.77 10.92
N MET A 95 3.27 -47.71 12.24
CA MET A 95 4.59 -47.85 12.84
C MET A 95 5.15 -49.26 12.58
N PRO A 96 6.23 -49.41 11.78
CA PRO A 96 6.79 -50.72 11.50
C PRO A 96 7.57 -51.24 12.71
N GLY A 97 7.67 -52.57 12.82
CA GLY A 97 8.41 -53.25 13.89
C GLY A 97 9.86 -52.77 14.01
N VAL A 98 10.50 -52.45 12.87
CA VAL A 98 11.86 -51.90 12.81
C VAL A 98 11.98 -50.61 13.61
N PHE A 99 11.01 -49.71 13.49
CA PHE A 99 11.00 -48.45 14.23
C PHE A 99 10.65 -48.68 15.71
N SER A 100 9.64 -49.50 16.01
CA SER A 100 9.19 -49.73 17.40
C SER A 100 10.22 -50.43 18.27
N LEU A 101 11.02 -51.34 17.69
CA LEU A 101 12.08 -52.07 18.39
C LEU A 101 13.45 -51.39 18.30
N GLY A 102 13.56 -50.33 17.51
CA GLY A 102 14.81 -49.62 17.30
C GLY A 102 15.22 -48.74 18.49
N VAL A 103 16.52 -48.50 18.61
CA VAL A 103 17.12 -47.61 19.60
C VAL A 103 17.47 -46.25 18.98
N ASN A 104 17.54 -45.21 19.80
CA ASN A 104 18.02 -43.91 19.33
C ASN A 104 19.51 -43.99 18.96
N GLY A 105 19.95 -43.07 18.08
CA GLY A 105 21.38 -42.83 17.90
C GLY A 105 22.05 -42.49 19.24
N ASN A 106 23.28 -42.96 19.42
CA ASN A 106 24.06 -42.75 20.64
C ASN A 106 24.88 -41.46 20.62
N THR A 107 24.85 -40.69 19.53
CA THR A 107 25.53 -39.41 19.38
C THR A 107 24.85 -38.58 18.30
N GLU A 108 24.98 -37.26 18.40
CA GLU A 108 24.68 -36.33 17.31
C GLU A 108 25.67 -36.48 16.16
N LEU A 109 25.28 -36.01 14.97
CA LEU A 109 26.12 -36.01 13.78
C LEU A 109 27.31 -35.05 13.97
N PHE A 110 28.53 -35.54 13.77
CA PHE A 110 29.75 -34.74 13.86
C PHE A 110 30.55 -34.81 12.55
N ARG A 111 31.38 -33.79 12.29
CA ARG A 111 32.09 -33.60 11.01
C ARG A 111 32.85 -34.84 10.52
N SER A 112 33.41 -35.63 11.43
CA SER A 112 34.23 -36.78 11.08
C SER A 112 33.50 -38.13 10.98
N ILE A 113 32.17 -38.16 11.08
CA ILE A 113 31.40 -39.42 11.13
C ILE A 113 31.49 -40.21 9.82
N VAL A 114 31.33 -39.53 8.68
CA VAL A 114 31.37 -40.11 7.32
C VAL A 114 32.73 -39.91 6.62
N TYR A 115 33.57 -39.02 7.13
CA TYR A 115 34.89 -38.69 6.56
C TYR A 115 35.89 -38.30 7.64
N ASP A 116 37.08 -38.89 7.67
CA ASP A 116 38.17 -38.52 8.56
C ASP A 116 39.46 -38.31 7.75
N SER A 117 40.29 -37.34 8.12
CA SER A 117 41.60 -37.15 7.48
C SER A 117 42.55 -38.33 7.65
N ALA A 118 42.35 -39.17 8.67
CA ALA A 118 43.12 -40.37 8.93
C ALA A 118 42.68 -41.58 8.09
N PHE A 119 41.56 -41.48 7.37
CA PHE A 119 41.07 -42.55 6.52
C PHE A 119 41.96 -42.77 5.28
N SER A 120 42.20 -44.04 4.96
CA SER A 120 43.04 -44.48 3.85
C SER A 120 42.41 -44.20 2.49
N ASN A 121 41.08 -44.32 2.38
CA ASN A 121 40.33 -44.11 1.15
C ASN A 121 39.61 -42.75 1.17
N ARG A 122 39.69 -42.02 0.05
CA ARG A 122 38.97 -40.74 -0.14
C ARG A 122 37.73 -40.85 -1.04
N LEU A 123 37.45 -42.04 -1.57
CA LEU A 123 36.34 -42.34 -2.47
C LEU A 123 35.49 -43.48 -1.87
N ALA A 124 34.16 -43.37 -1.99
CA ALA A 124 33.24 -44.44 -1.60
C ALA A 124 33.22 -45.53 -2.69
N THR A 125 33.58 -46.77 -2.35
CA THR A 125 33.80 -47.87 -3.31
C THR A 125 32.81 -49.03 -3.16
N ASN A 126 31.58 -48.77 -2.72
CA ASN A 126 30.65 -49.84 -2.33
C ASN A 126 29.18 -49.49 -2.70
N PHE A 127 28.19 -50.13 -2.09
CA PHE A 127 26.78 -50.05 -2.51
C PHE A 127 26.10 -48.71 -2.22
N TYR A 128 25.19 -48.31 -3.10
CA TYR A 128 24.31 -47.17 -2.90
C TYR A 128 22.93 -47.43 -3.52
N ALA A 129 21.91 -46.76 -3.00
CA ALA A 129 20.58 -46.76 -3.58
C ALA A 129 19.96 -45.37 -3.52
N GLY A 130 19.19 -45.02 -4.57
CA GLY A 130 18.39 -43.80 -4.63
C GLY A 130 16.93 -44.14 -4.84
N TYR A 131 16.02 -43.38 -4.23
CA TYR A 131 14.59 -43.56 -4.40
C TYR A 131 13.84 -42.24 -4.24
N SER A 132 12.70 -42.12 -4.94
CA SER A 132 11.78 -41.00 -4.79
C SER A 132 10.37 -41.54 -4.71
N ALA A 133 9.61 -41.09 -3.73
CA ALA A 133 8.21 -41.48 -3.54
C ALA A 133 7.31 -40.24 -3.51
N SER A 134 6.12 -40.36 -4.07
CA SER A 134 5.03 -39.41 -3.86
C SER A 134 4.13 -39.96 -2.77
N ILE A 135 3.92 -39.17 -1.73
CA ILE A 135 3.03 -39.47 -0.62
C ILE A 135 1.74 -38.69 -0.82
N ASP A 136 0.60 -39.35 -0.65
CA ASP A 136 -0.71 -38.72 -0.81
C ASP A 136 -1.72 -39.12 0.28
N TYR A 137 -2.60 -38.19 0.64
CA TYR A 137 -3.69 -38.41 1.62
C TYR A 137 -4.96 -38.97 0.96
N ILE A 138 -5.03 -39.01 -0.37
CA ILE A 138 -6.11 -39.63 -1.15
C ILE A 138 -5.60 -40.83 -1.94
N GLN A 139 -6.51 -41.78 -2.20
CA GLN A 139 -6.18 -43.03 -2.91
C GLN A 139 -5.76 -42.82 -4.36
N SER A 140 -6.30 -41.79 -5.03
CA SER A 140 -5.93 -41.45 -6.40
C SER A 140 -6.14 -39.96 -6.66
N ARG A 141 -5.24 -39.38 -7.48
CA ARG A 141 -5.45 -38.05 -8.05
C ARG A 141 -6.16 -38.16 -9.38
N ALA A 142 -6.88 -37.10 -9.73
CA ALA A 142 -7.58 -37.03 -10.99
C ALA A 142 -6.53 -37.04 -12.13
N PRO A 143 -6.73 -37.85 -13.18
CA PRO A 143 -5.83 -37.85 -14.33
C PRO A 143 -5.85 -36.48 -15.02
N ALA A 144 -4.75 -36.10 -15.67
CA ALA A 144 -4.64 -34.85 -16.42
C ALA A 144 -5.41 -34.93 -17.76
N VAL A 145 -6.72 -35.15 -17.69
CA VAL A 145 -7.63 -35.20 -18.83
C VAL A 145 -8.65 -34.06 -18.77
N PRO A 146 -9.12 -33.53 -19.91
CA PRO A 146 -10.17 -32.51 -19.93
C PRO A 146 -11.42 -32.98 -19.16
N GLY A 147 -11.94 -32.15 -18.25
CA GLY A 147 -13.13 -32.44 -17.43
C GLY A 147 -12.85 -33.12 -16.09
N ALA A 148 -11.61 -33.53 -15.82
CA ALA A 148 -11.19 -33.96 -14.49
C ALA A 148 -11.08 -32.75 -13.55
N SER A 149 -11.93 -32.69 -12.52
CA SER A 149 -11.92 -31.62 -11.50
C SER A 149 -11.40 -32.16 -10.16
N PRO A 150 -10.64 -31.37 -9.38
CA PRO A 150 -10.32 -31.69 -7.98
C PRO A 150 -11.56 -31.98 -7.12
N THR A 151 -12.72 -31.48 -7.49
CA THR A 151 -14.00 -31.77 -6.82
C THR A 151 -14.52 -33.20 -7.05
N ASN A 152 -13.94 -33.95 -8.00
CA ASN A 152 -14.35 -35.32 -8.33
C ASN A 152 -13.45 -36.39 -7.66
N LEU A 153 -12.53 -35.97 -6.80
CA LEU A 153 -11.59 -36.84 -6.09
C LEU A 153 -12.28 -37.65 -4.97
N PRO A 154 -11.75 -38.85 -4.62
CA PRO A 154 -12.31 -39.67 -3.54
C PRO A 154 -12.27 -38.97 -2.18
N GLY A 155 -13.24 -39.27 -1.31
CA GLY A 155 -13.39 -38.64 0.01
C GLY A 155 -14.09 -37.28 -0.01
N ARG A 156 -14.95 -37.04 -1.01
CA ARG A 156 -15.78 -35.84 -1.13
C ARG A 156 -17.07 -35.93 -0.30
N ILE A 157 -17.60 -34.79 0.09
CA ILE A 157 -18.93 -34.63 0.71
C ILE A 157 -19.77 -33.73 -0.19
N ASP A 158 -20.94 -34.21 -0.61
CA ASP A 158 -21.93 -33.45 -1.39
C ASP A 158 -23.19 -33.22 -0.53
N ILE A 159 -23.58 -31.96 -0.33
CA ILE A 159 -24.81 -31.56 0.36
C ILE A 159 -25.69 -30.79 -0.63
N ALA A 160 -26.89 -31.30 -0.88
CA ALA A 160 -27.90 -30.61 -1.68
C ALA A 160 -29.21 -30.55 -0.88
N ALA A 161 -29.72 -29.33 -0.66
CA ALA A 161 -30.93 -29.12 0.13
C ALA A 161 -31.70 -27.89 -0.35
N ASP A 162 -33.03 -27.88 -0.16
CA ASP A 162 -33.81 -26.66 -0.35
C ASP A 162 -33.61 -25.68 0.80
N LYS A 163 -33.69 -26.18 2.04
CA LYS A 163 -33.42 -25.43 3.27
C LYS A 163 -32.32 -26.14 4.04
N LEU A 164 -31.26 -25.42 4.38
CA LEU A 164 -30.08 -25.99 5.01
C LEU A 164 -29.70 -25.20 6.26
N ASP A 165 -29.60 -25.87 7.40
CA ASP A 165 -29.02 -25.34 8.63
C ASP A 165 -27.75 -26.13 8.95
N LEU A 166 -26.60 -25.45 8.95
CA LEU A 166 -25.28 -25.99 9.29
C LEU A 166 -24.80 -25.52 10.66
N SER A 167 -25.68 -24.96 11.50
CA SER A 167 -25.31 -24.51 12.84
C SER A 167 -24.62 -25.62 13.62
N MET A 168 -23.44 -25.33 14.18
CA MET A 168 -22.62 -26.28 14.96
C MET A 168 -22.21 -27.56 14.19
N THR A 169 -22.33 -27.56 12.86
CA THR A 169 -21.98 -28.72 12.04
C THR A 169 -20.48 -28.81 11.81
N ARG A 170 -19.93 -30.03 11.89
CA ARG A 170 -18.51 -30.32 11.64
C ARG A 170 -18.38 -31.28 10.46
N LEU A 171 -17.66 -30.88 9.42
CA LEU A 171 -17.47 -31.67 8.20
C LEU A 171 -15.99 -31.81 7.86
N ARG A 172 -15.54 -33.03 7.54
CA ARG A 172 -14.18 -33.31 7.07
C ARG A 172 -14.23 -34.04 5.73
N GLY A 173 -13.96 -33.33 4.64
CA GLY A 173 -13.80 -33.94 3.32
C GLY A 173 -12.33 -34.13 3.01
N MET A 174 -11.88 -35.36 2.74
CA MET A 174 -10.48 -35.57 2.37
C MET A 174 -10.14 -34.82 1.10
N SER A 175 -11.03 -34.84 0.10
CA SER A 175 -10.85 -34.11 -1.16
C SER A 175 -11.62 -32.79 -1.23
N ALA A 176 -12.94 -32.84 -1.11
CA ALA A 176 -13.81 -31.71 -1.41
C ALA A 176 -15.08 -31.69 -0.55
N ILE A 177 -15.63 -30.48 -0.34
CA ILE A 177 -16.98 -30.27 0.20
C ILE A 177 -17.75 -29.39 -0.78
N ASN A 178 -18.86 -29.91 -1.31
CA ASN A 178 -19.73 -29.19 -2.23
C ASN A 178 -21.08 -28.97 -1.56
N ILE A 179 -21.54 -27.72 -1.48
CA ILE A 179 -22.81 -27.36 -0.84
C ILE A 179 -23.68 -26.57 -1.81
N LYS A 180 -24.88 -27.10 -2.05
CA LYS A 180 -25.96 -26.45 -2.78
C LYS A 180 -27.17 -26.25 -1.87
N ALA A 181 -27.58 -25.01 -1.68
CA ALA A 181 -28.74 -24.68 -0.86
C ALA A 181 -29.56 -23.54 -1.48
N ASN A 182 -30.86 -23.77 -1.72
CA ASN A 182 -31.78 -22.71 -2.17
C ASN A 182 -32.09 -21.70 -1.02
N HIS A 183 -31.91 -22.13 0.22
CA HIS A 183 -32.00 -21.28 1.40
C HIS A 183 -31.06 -21.79 2.52
N LEU A 184 -29.89 -21.15 2.66
CA LEU A 184 -29.03 -21.34 3.83
C LEU A 184 -29.62 -20.56 5.02
N ILE A 185 -30.04 -21.28 6.05
CA ILE A 185 -30.60 -20.73 7.28
C ILE A 185 -29.47 -20.17 8.17
N SER A 186 -28.44 -20.97 8.39
CA SER A 186 -27.29 -20.60 9.22
C SER A 186 -26.10 -21.53 8.96
N SER A 187 -24.90 -21.02 9.23
CA SER A 187 -23.64 -21.78 9.35
C SER A 187 -22.85 -21.34 10.59
N SER A 188 -23.54 -20.78 11.59
CA SER A 188 -22.92 -20.30 12.82
C SER A 188 -22.19 -21.42 13.54
N ALA A 189 -20.91 -21.20 13.89
CA ALA A 189 -20.05 -22.19 14.54
C ALA A 189 -19.92 -23.52 13.77
N ALA A 190 -20.12 -23.50 12.44
CA ALA A 190 -19.75 -24.62 11.60
C ALA A 190 -18.21 -24.77 11.56
N THR A 191 -17.71 -25.95 11.20
CA THR A 191 -16.28 -26.16 10.96
C THR A 191 -16.11 -27.11 9.80
N LEU A 192 -15.65 -26.58 8.67
CA LEU A 192 -15.37 -27.34 7.46
C LEU A 192 -13.85 -27.50 7.30
N ASP A 193 -13.39 -28.72 7.04
CA ASP A 193 -12.00 -29.04 6.68
C ASP A 193 -11.98 -29.82 5.35
N ALA A 194 -11.72 -29.09 4.26
CA ALA A 194 -11.46 -29.65 2.94
C ALA A 194 -10.62 -28.67 2.10
N PRO A 195 -9.64 -29.13 1.32
CA PRO A 195 -8.79 -28.26 0.49
C PRO A 195 -9.54 -27.71 -0.73
N ASN A 196 -10.63 -28.35 -1.16
CA ASN A 196 -11.43 -27.91 -2.29
C ASN A 196 -12.88 -27.69 -1.85
N LEU A 197 -13.45 -26.53 -2.19
CA LEU A 197 -14.82 -26.17 -1.85
C LEU A 197 -15.59 -25.77 -3.11
N ALA A 198 -16.90 -26.01 -3.10
CA ALA A 198 -17.82 -25.50 -4.11
C ALA A 198 -19.14 -25.09 -3.47
N TYR A 199 -19.60 -23.88 -3.78
CA TYR A 199 -20.78 -23.27 -3.18
C TYR A 199 -21.77 -22.77 -4.24
N ASP A 200 -23.01 -23.21 -4.10
CA ASP A 200 -24.19 -22.69 -4.78
C ASP A 200 -25.25 -22.36 -3.72
N LEU A 201 -25.14 -21.18 -3.13
CA LEU A 201 -25.85 -20.81 -1.90
C LEU A 201 -26.82 -19.66 -2.18
N SER A 202 -28.03 -19.78 -1.66
CA SER A 202 -29.06 -18.76 -1.79
C SER A 202 -29.76 -18.48 -0.46
N SER A 203 -30.45 -17.34 -0.37
CA SER A 203 -31.32 -17.01 0.79
C SER A 203 -32.62 -16.36 0.34
N THR A 204 -33.74 -16.85 0.87
CA THR A 204 -35.07 -16.27 0.63
C THR A 204 -35.43 -15.13 1.58
N ASN A 205 -34.62 -14.90 2.62
CA ASN A 205 -34.88 -13.89 3.66
C ASN A 205 -34.27 -12.51 3.33
N GLY A 206 -33.72 -12.34 2.14
CA GLY A 206 -33.07 -11.10 1.69
C GLY A 206 -31.66 -10.85 2.23
N LEU A 207 -31.14 -11.73 3.09
CA LEU A 207 -29.75 -11.72 3.56
C LEU A 207 -29.16 -13.13 3.49
N LEU A 208 -28.00 -13.27 2.85
CA LEU A 208 -27.17 -14.45 2.86
C LEU A 208 -25.83 -14.10 3.52
N THR A 209 -25.50 -14.79 4.61
CA THR A 209 -24.24 -14.61 5.33
C THR A 209 -23.37 -15.85 5.15
N ILE A 210 -22.17 -15.67 4.62
CA ILE A 210 -21.15 -16.71 4.47
C ILE A 210 -20.17 -16.57 5.63
N THR A 211 -20.25 -17.50 6.58
CA THR A 211 -19.40 -17.53 7.77
C THR A 211 -19.13 -18.96 8.23
N ASN A 212 -17.90 -19.24 8.68
CA ASN A 212 -17.43 -20.56 9.11
C ASN A 212 -17.59 -21.67 8.05
N LEU A 213 -17.64 -21.29 6.76
CA LEU A 213 -17.71 -22.18 5.62
C LEU A 213 -16.36 -22.32 4.91
N ALA A 214 -15.43 -21.39 5.08
CA ALA A 214 -14.09 -21.51 4.52
C ALA A 214 -13.00 -21.15 5.53
N LYS A 215 -12.01 -22.04 5.65
CA LYS A 215 -10.71 -21.75 6.26
C LYS A 215 -9.72 -21.39 5.16
N ILE A 216 -8.59 -20.80 5.50
CA ILE A 216 -7.52 -20.49 4.53
C ILE A 216 -6.63 -21.70 4.20
N SER A 217 -6.58 -22.70 5.09
CA SER A 217 -5.81 -23.93 4.93
C SER A 217 -6.52 -25.14 5.56
N ALA A 218 -6.18 -26.32 5.07
CA ALA A 218 -6.67 -27.63 5.49
C ALA A 218 -5.47 -28.52 5.85
N ASP A 219 -5.61 -29.33 6.89
CA ASP A 219 -4.53 -30.21 7.39
C ASP A 219 -4.35 -31.41 6.47
N ARG A 220 -3.28 -31.44 5.67
CA ARG A 220 -3.04 -32.47 4.65
C ARG A 220 -1.57 -32.86 4.65
N PHE A 221 -1.28 -34.08 5.08
CA PHE A 221 0.09 -34.62 5.12
C PHE A 221 0.42 -35.35 3.81
N TYR A 222 1.09 -34.66 2.88
CA TYR A 222 1.43 -35.17 1.55
C TYR A 222 2.68 -34.49 0.98
N GLY A 223 3.15 -34.99 -0.17
CA GLY A 223 4.27 -34.38 -0.88
C GLY A 223 5.21 -35.41 -1.47
N SER A 224 6.45 -34.99 -1.71
CA SER A 224 7.48 -35.88 -2.25
C SER A 224 8.58 -36.15 -1.23
N LEU A 225 9.03 -37.40 -1.20
CA LEU A 225 10.16 -37.87 -0.42
C LEU A 225 11.28 -38.33 -1.35
N ARG A 226 12.53 -37.99 -1.06
CA ARG A 226 13.71 -38.45 -1.81
C ARG A 226 14.71 -39.04 -0.83
N ALA A 227 15.21 -40.22 -1.14
CA ALA A 227 16.18 -40.93 -0.32
C ALA A 227 17.43 -41.25 -1.14
N TRP A 228 18.58 -41.10 -0.51
CA TRP A 228 19.83 -41.69 -0.93
C TRP A 228 20.48 -42.36 0.27
N SER A 229 20.98 -43.57 0.10
CA SER A 229 21.83 -44.20 1.09
C SER A 229 23.04 -44.82 0.44
N GLY A 230 24.14 -44.80 1.19
CA GLY A 230 25.42 -45.36 0.79
C GLY A 230 26.00 -46.19 1.91
N LEU A 231 26.65 -47.28 1.55
CA LEU A 231 27.38 -48.17 2.43
C LEU A 231 28.80 -48.31 1.88
N TRP A 232 29.83 -48.07 2.70
CA TRP A 232 31.24 -48.24 2.31
C TRP A 232 32.13 -48.55 3.50
N THR A 233 33.33 -49.04 3.22
CA THR A 233 34.33 -49.35 4.25
C THR A 233 35.54 -48.47 4.05
N ASN A 234 36.09 -47.96 5.14
CA ASN A 234 37.35 -47.25 5.18
C ASN A 234 38.28 -47.85 6.22
N GLN A 235 39.55 -47.46 6.25
CA GLN A 235 40.52 -47.95 7.22
C GLN A 235 41.33 -46.81 7.78
N PHE A 236 41.75 -46.90 9.04
CA PHE A 236 42.77 -46.04 9.61
C PHE A 236 43.70 -46.83 10.53
N ALA A 237 44.94 -46.38 10.66
CA ALA A 237 45.92 -47.02 11.51
C ALA A 237 45.90 -46.39 12.91
N ILE A 238 45.80 -47.23 13.94
CA ILE A 238 46.14 -46.85 15.31
C ILE A 238 47.62 -47.20 15.50
N ILE A 239 48.42 -46.17 15.79
CA ILE A 239 49.84 -46.30 16.08
C ILE A 239 50.02 -46.11 17.59
N LEU A 240 50.34 -47.20 18.30
CA LEU A 240 50.73 -47.11 19.70
C LEU A 240 52.25 -47.05 19.81
N SER A 241 52.74 -46.07 20.57
CA SER A 241 54.15 -45.96 20.89
C SER A 241 54.59 -47.18 21.70
N ASN A 242 55.43 -48.00 21.09
CA ASN A 242 56.07 -49.12 21.74
C ASN A 242 57.56 -49.05 21.46
N TRP A 243 58.34 -49.49 22.45
CA TRP A 243 59.78 -49.37 22.46
C TRP A 243 60.36 -50.73 22.84
N VAL A 244 61.20 -51.28 21.98
CA VAL A 244 61.80 -52.60 22.18
C VAL A 244 63.28 -52.40 22.42
N TRP A 245 63.75 -53.01 23.50
CA TRP A 245 65.16 -52.98 23.85
C TRP A 245 65.96 -53.92 22.93
N SER A 246 67.13 -53.48 22.51
CA SER A 246 68.08 -54.29 21.76
C SER A 246 68.47 -55.54 22.55
N ALA A 247 68.76 -56.65 21.85
CA ALA A 247 69.06 -57.93 22.49
C ALA A 247 70.27 -57.89 23.45
N ASP A 248 71.16 -56.91 23.28
CA ASP A 248 72.32 -56.65 24.12
C ASP A 248 72.03 -55.71 25.30
N GLY A 249 70.81 -55.22 25.47
CA GLY A 249 70.45 -54.39 26.61
C GLY A 249 70.96 -52.94 26.51
N THR A 250 71.44 -52.47 25.36
CA THR A 250 72.12 -51.16 25.27
C THR A 250 71.31 -50.04 24.63
N SER A 251 70.35 -50.35 23.76
CA SER A 251 69.65 -49.36 22.93
C SER A 251 68.15 -49.63 22.90
N ASN A 252 67.33 -48.59 23.00
CA ASN A 252 65.88 -48.71 22.89
C ASN A 252 65.42 -48.22 21.52
N TYR A 253 64.78 -49.08 20.73
CA TYR A 253 64.30 -48.74 19.40
C TYR A 253 62.80 -48.51 19.40
N PHE A 254 62.36 -47.42 18.74
CA PHE A 254 60.94 -47.18 18.51
C PHE A 254 60.40 -48.25 17.58
N SER A 255 59.54 -49.12 18.10
CA SER A 255 58.91 -50.22 17.38
C SER A 255 57.40 -50.11 17.60
N PRO A 256 56.74 -49.18 16.90
CA PRO A 256 55.33 -48.90 17.13
C PRO A 256 54.47 -50.11 16.80
N ILE A 257 53.47 -50.38 17.65
CA ILE A 257 52.44 -51.35 17.32
C ILE A 257 51.46 -50.63 16.39
N THR A 258 51.38 -51.09 15.15
CA THR A 258 50.42 -50.59 14.16
C THR A 258 49.27 -51.58 14.07
N ASN A 259 48.04 -51.09 14.28
CA ASN A 259 46.83 -51.88 14.04
C ASN A 259 45.97 -51.14 13.00
N SER A 260 45.58 -51.84 11.94
CA SER A 260 44.60 -51.32 10.99
C SER A 260 43.21 -51.58 11.54
N VAL A 261 42.38 -50.54 11.62
CA VAL A 261 40.98 -50.65 12.05
C VAL A 261 40.06 -50.43 10.85
N ASP A 262 39.22 -51.42 10.57
CA ASP A 262 38.18 -51.30 9.55
C ASP A 262 37.03 -50.44 10.09
N CYS A 263 36.64 -49.42 9.35
CA CYS A 263 35.49 -48.58 9.65
C CYS A 263 34.42 -48.76 8.57
N GLY A 264 33.38 -49.54 8.89
CA GLY A 264 32.17 -49.62 8.08
C GLY A 264 31.32 -48.38 8.30
N ILE A 265 30.89 -47.75 7.22
CA ILE A 265 30.11 -46.50 7.23
C ILE A 265 28.84 -46.71 6.40
N HIS A 266 27.69 -46.42 7.00
CA HIS A 266 26.40 -46.29 6.33
C HIS A 266 25.84 -44.89 6.57
N CYS A 267 25.29 -44.28 5.53
CA CYS A 267 24.66 -42.97 5.62
C CYS A 267 23.34 -42.99 4.86
N LEU A 268 22.24 -42.65 5.53
CA LEU A 268 20.95 -42.34 4.92
C LEU A 268 20.76 -40.82 4.87
N ILE A 269 20.49 -40.30 3.68
CA ILE A 269 20.05 -38.93 3.44
C ILE A 269 18.61 -39.00 2.95
N LEU A 270 17.69 -38.49 3.76
CA LEU A 270 16.27 -38.41 3.45
C LEU A 270 15.85 -36.94 3.28
N SER A 271 15.63 -36.50 2.05
CA SER A 271 15.04 -35.19 1.78
C SER A 271 13.51 -35.32 1.80
N ALA A 272 12.91 -34.73 2.83
CA ALA A 272 11.48 -34.50 2.97
C ALA A 272 11.13 -33.01 2.76
N ASP A 273 12.00 -32.28 2.06
CA ASP A 273 11.84 -30.85 1.75
C ASP A 273 10.58 -30.55 0.92
N GLY A 274 10.05 -31.56 0.21
CA GLY A 274 8.81 -31.50 -0.55
C GLY A 274 7.59 -32.04 0.17
N MET A 275 7.71 -32.44 1.45
CA MET A 275 6.59 -32.83 2.30
C MET A 275 5.99 -31.58 2.95
N ILE A 276 4.67 -31.50 2.95
CA ILE A 276 3.90 -30.42 3.58
C ILE A 276 2.78 -31.03 4.45
N SER A 277 2.45 -30.32 5.52
CA SER A 277 1.45 -30.69 6.52
C SER A 277 0.10 -30.01 6.31
N THR A 278 0.05 -28.96 5.47
CA THR A 278 -1.17 -28.20 5.18
C THR A 278 -1.28 -27.91 3.68
N GLN A 279 -2.52 -27.76 3.22
CA GLN A 279 -2.86 -27.37 1.85
C GLN A 279 -3.75 -26.12 1.89
N ALA A 280 -3.52 -25.18 0.97
CA ALA A 280 -4.42 -24.02 0.81
C ALA A 280 -5.83 -24.48 0.42
N VAL A 281 -6.83 -23.83 0.99
CA VAL A 281 -8.24 -24.08 0.65
C VAL A 281 -8.65 -23.19 -0.51
N VAL A 282 -9.19 -23.80 -1.57
CA VAL A 282 -9.67 -23.09 -2.76
C VAL A 282 -11.14 -23.38 -2.98
N VAL A 283 -11.92 -22.31 -3.15
CA VAL A 283 -13.31 -22.36 -3.61
C VAL A 283 -13.29 -22.37 -5.14
N HIS A 284 -13.57 -23.52 -5.75
CA HIS A 284 -13.53 -23.67 -7.21
C HIS A 284 -14.72 -22.98 -7.89
N SER A 285 -15.90 -23.02 -7.26
CA SER A 285 -17.07 -22.28 -7.73
C SER A 285 -17.79 -21.64 -6.56
N PHE A 286 -18.03 -20.34 -6.64
CA PHE A 286 -18.81 -19.59 -5.65
C PHE A 286 -19.96 -18.88 -6.36
N THR A 287 -21.18 -19.36 -6.12
CA THR A 287 -22.41 -18.70 -6.52
C THR A 287 -23.22 -18.32 -5.28
N ALA A 288 -23.58 -17.05 -5.19
CA ALA A 288 -24.38 -16.51 -4.09
C ALA A 288 -25.59 -15.75 -4.64
N ARG A 289 -26.79 -16.05 -4.14
CA ARG A 289 -28.04 -15.37 -4.54
C ARG A 289 -28.86 -14.91 -3.34
N SER A 290 -29.09 -13.61 -3.23
CA SER A 290 -29.88 -12.98 -2.18
C SER A 290 -29.98 -11.48 -2.48
N THR A 291 -30.93 -10.74 -1.90
CA THR A 291 -30.91 -9.27 -2.00
C THR A 291 -29.60 -8.69 -1.47
N ASN A 292 -29.14 -9.17 -0.31
CA ASN A 292 -27.87 -8.80 0.31
C ASN A 292 -27.02 -10.05 0.56
N VAL A 293 -25.72 -9.97 0.25
CA VAL A 293 -24.74 -11.03 0.51
C VAL A 293 -23.60 -10.46 1.35
N VAL A 294 -23.27 -11.13 2.46
CA VAL A 294 -22.18 -10.76 3.36
C VAL A 294 -21.20 -11.93 3.48
N VAL A 295 -19.92 -11.68 3.24
CA VAL A 295 -18.84 -12.66 3.39
C VAL A 295 -17.95 -12.27 4.55
N ASN A 296 -17.97 -13.08 5.61
CA ASN A 296 -17.11 -12.91 6.78
C ASN A 296 -15.85 -13.77 6.71
N ASP A 297 -15.85 -14.82 5.90
CA ASP A 297 -14.73 -15.76 5.76
C ASP A 297 -13.65 -15.25 4.79
N GLY A 298 -12.49 -15.93 4.81
CA GLY A 298 -11.48 -15.84 3.76
C GLY A 298 -11.79 -16.80 2.62
N LEU A 299 -12.13 -16.26 1.45
CA LEU A 299 -12.43 -17.00 0.22
C LEU A 299 -11.32 -16.79 -0.80
N ILE A 300 -10.68 -17.88 -1.23
CA ILE A 300 -9.80 -17.92 -2.40
C ILE A 300 -10.60 -18.58 -3.52
N VAL A 301 -11.07 -17.82 -4.50
CA VAL A 301 -11.98 -18.29 -5.56
C VAL A 301 -11.20 -18.48 -6.86
N GLY A 302 -11.14 -19.72 -7.36
CA GLY A 302 -10.24 -20.08 -8.47
C GLY A 302 -10.89 -20.40 -9.82
N GLY A 303 -12.20 -20.65 -9.88
CA GLY A 303 -12.87 -21.13 -11.10
C GLY A 303 -14.04 -20.26 -11.54
N ALA A 304 -15.13 -20.22 -10.76
CA ALA A 304 -16.30 -19.41 -11.05
C ALA A 304 -16.70 -18.52 -9.87
N PHE A 305 -17.02 -17.26 -10.13
CA PHE A 305 -17.49 -16.28 -9.15
C PHE A 305 -18.73 -15.58 -9.71
N ASN A 306 -19.88 -15.83 -9.07
CA ASN A 306 -21.19 -15.36 -9.51
C ASN A 306 -22.00 -14.81 -8.33
N LEU A 307 -22.31 -13.53 -8.37
CA LEU A 307 -23.12 -12.81 -7.40
C LEU A 307 -24.41 -12.35 -8.07
N ASP A 308 -25.54 -12.92 -7.68
CA ASP A 308 -26.86 -12.38 -8.01
C ASP A 308 -27.43 -11.71 -6.75
N ALA A 309 -27.01 -10.47 -6.54
CA ALA A 309 -27.36 -9.69 -5.37
C ALA A 309 -27.35 -8.19 -5.68
N GLN A 310 -28.15 -7.42 -4.94
CA GLN A 310 -28.14 -5.95 -5.05
C GLN A 310 -27.07 -5.31 -4.17
N SER A 311 -26.70 -5.96 -3.07
CA SER A 311 -25.67 -5.53 -2.14
C SER A 311 -24.69 -6.66 -1.81
N PHE A 312 -23.39 -6.34 -1.79
CA PHE A 312 -22.32 -7.25 -1.45
C PHE A 312 -21.36 -6.62 -0.45
N THR A 313 -21.15 -7.29 0.68
CA THR A 313 -20.23 -6.85 1.74
C THR A 313 -19.15 -7.91 1.98
N VAL A 314 -17.89 -7.49 1.91
CA VAL A 314 -16.73 -8.32 2.27
C VAL A 314 -16.16 -7.82 3.60
N ASN A 315 -16.30 -8.61 4.66
CA ASN A 315 -15.67 -8.37 5.95
C ASN A 315 -14.39 -9.20 6.14
N GLY A 316 -14.33 -10.37 5.52
CA GLY A 316 -13.17 -11.26 5.52
C GLY A 316 -12.19 -10.94 4.38
N MET A 317 -11.80 -11.97 3.63
CA MET A 317 -10.88 -11.84 2.52
C MET A 317 -11.52 -12.46 1.27
N LEU A 318 -11.35 -11.82 0.11
CA LEU A 318 -11.75 -12.36 -1.19
C LEU A 318 -10.57 -12.25 -2.15
N ILE A 319 -10.02 -13.38 -2.57
CA ILE A 319 -8.96 -13.45 -3.57
C ILE A 319 -9.52 -14.16 -4.78
N LEU A 320 -9.54 -13.49 -5.94
CA LEU A 320 -9.73 -14.17 -7.22
C LEU A 320 -8.38 -14.74 -7.68
N THR A 321 -8.38 -15.93 -8.28
CA THR A 321 -7.14 -16.60 -8.70
C THR A 321 -7.37 -17.55 -9.88
N ASN A 322 -6.30 -18.17 -10.37
CA ASN A 322 -6.30 -19.15 -11.45
C ASN A 322 -6.99 -18.64 -12.72
N GLN A 323 -8.18 -19.17 -13.04
CA GLN A 323 -8.93 -18.80 -14.25
C GLN A 323 -9.72 -17.50 -14.07
N LEU A 324 -9.94 -17.05 -12.83
CA LEU A 324 -10.60 -15.80 -12.50
C LEU A 324 -9.55 -14.69 -12.35
N VAL A 325 -9.10 -14.16 -13.48
CA VAL A 325 -8.08 -13.11 -13.52
C VAL A 325 -8.65 -11.71 -13.34
N ASP A 326 -9.89 -11.50 -13.76
CA ASP A 326 -10.58 -10.20 -13.71
C ASP A 326 -11.88 -10.28 -12.90
N TRP A 327 -12.26 -9.15 -12.29
CA TRP A 327 -13.63 -8.90 -11.88
C TRP A 327 -14.31 -8.11 -12.99
N VAL A 328 -15.35 -8.69 -13.60
CA VAL A 328 -16.13 -8.07 -14.67
C VAL A 328 -17.62 -8.05 -14.32
N TYR A 329 -18.41 -7.28 -15.10
CA TYR A 329 -19.84 -7.11 -14.82
C TYR A 329 -20.62 -8.44 -14.80
N THR A 330 -20.21 -9.46 -15.57
CA THR A 330 -20.87 -10.77 -15.60
C THR A 330 -20.71 -11.56 -14.30
N ASN A 331 -19.71 -11.22 -13.46
CA ASN A 331 -19.58 -11.80 -12.13
C ASN A 331 -20.64 -11.28 -11.16
N ALA A 332 -21.17 -10.07 -11.36
CA ALA A 332 -22.09 -9.42 -10.42
C ALA A 332 -23.17 -8.57 -11.12
N PRO A 333 -23.95 -9.13 -12.06
CA PRO A 333 -24.73 -8.34 -13.04
C PRO A 333 -25.83 -7.46 -12.47
N THR A 334 -26.31 -7.74 -11.25
CA THR A 334 -27.40 -7.02 -10.57
C THR A 334 -26.91 -6.14 -9.42
N LEU A 335 -25.60 -6.10 -9.15
CA LEU A 335 -25.02 -5.41 -8.01
C LEU A 335 -25.12 -3.89 -8.14
N LYS A 336 -25.43 -3.23 -7.02
CA LYS A 336 -25.56 -1.77 -6.92
C LYS A 336 -24.76 -1.19 -5.76
N TYR A 337 -24.64 -1.94 -4.68
CA TYR A 337 -23.96 -1.52 -3.46
C TYR A 337 -22.81 -2.48 -3.17
N PHE A 338 -21.60 -1.95 -3.09
CA PHE A 338 -20.42 -2.72 -2.71
C PHE A 338 -19.80 -2.13 -1.45
N THR A 339 -19.48 -2.97 -0.49
CA THR A 339 -18.82 -2.58 0.77
C THR A 339 -17.65 -3.51 1.05
N ASN A 340 -16.45 -2.95 1.17
CA ASN A 340 -15.26 -3.68 1.57
C ASN A 340 -14.77 -3.19 2.94
N ASN A 341 -14.84 -4.05 3.95
CA ASN A 341 -14.26 -3.84 5.28
C ASN A 341 -13.01 -4.71 5.52
N GLY A 342 -12.74 -5.66 4.63
CA GLY A 342 -11.65 -6.62 4.73
C GLY A 342 -10.63 -6.45 3.61
N SER A 343 -10.32 -7.52 2.87
CA SER A 343 -9.44 -7.42 1.69
C SER A 343 -10.05 -8.06 0.45
N VAL A 344 -9.92 -7.37 -0.69
CA VAL A 344 -10.28 -7.90 -2.01
C VAL A 344 -9.08 -7.80 -2.93
N SER A 345 -8.65 -8.94 -3.48
CA SER A 345 -7.53 -9.04 -4.41
C SER A 345 -8.01 -9.64 -5.72
N VAL A 346 -7.76 -8.93 -6.82
CA VAL A 346 -8.08 -9.34 -8.19
C VAL A 346 -6.77 -9.41 -8.98
N PRO A 347 -6.41 -10.52 -9.62
CA PRO A 347 -5.10 -10.71 -10.23
C PRO A 347 -4.73 -9.67 -11.29
N ASN A 348 -5.71 -9.23 -12.09
CA ASN A 348 -5.50 -8.34 -13.21
C ASN A 348 -6.38 -7.07 -13.10
N ILE A 349 -7.57 -7.02 -13.71
CA ILE A 349 -8.40 -5.81 -13.71
C ILE A 349 -9.64 -6.00 -12.83
N ALA A 350 -9.84 -5.07 -11.89
CA ALA A 350 -11.04 -5.01 -11.07
C ALA A 350 -12.01 -3.92 -11.58
N ASN A 351 -13.10 -4.35 -12.24
CA ASN A 351 -14.15 -3.46 -12.74
C ASN A 351 -15.32 -3.38 -11.76
N TYR A 352 -15.25 -2.42 -10.83
CA TYR A 352 -16.30 -2.14 -9.84
C TYR A 352 -17.33 -1.19 -10.45
N GLY A 353 -18.46 -1.73 -10.90
CA GLY A 353 -19.53 -0.95 -11.53
C GLY A 353 -19.20 -0.43 -12.94
N TYR A 354 -18.00 -0.71 -13.45
CA TYR A 354 -17.55 -0.33 -14.79
C TYR A 354 -17.91 -1.39 -15.85
N GLY A 355 -18.23 -0.94 -17.06
CA GLY A 355 -18.51 -1.83 -18.21
C GLY A 355 -19.93 -2.43 -18.26
N TYR A 356 -20.88 -1.94 -17.46
CA TYR A 356 -22.27 -2.41 -17.51
C TYR A 356 -23.01 -1.88 -18.75
N PRO A 357 -23.95 -2.66 -19.31
CA PRO A 357 -24.75 -2.23 -20.46
C PRO A 357 -25.47 -0.90 -20.24
N GLY A 358 -25.45 -0.03 -21.26
CA GLY A 358 -26.08 1.29 -21.21
C GLY A 358 -25.38 2.29 -20.30
N ASN A 359 -24.07 2.12 -20.05
CA ASN A 359 -23.26 2.96 -19.16
C ASN A 359 -23.84 3.08 -17.74
N LYS A 360 -24.57 2.04 -17.31
CA LYS A 360 -24.98 1.94 -15.91
C LYS A 360 -23.73 1.84 -15.05
N ARG A 361 -23.81 2.44 -13.86
CA ARG A 361 -22.77 2.39 -12.84
C ARG A 361 -23.39 1.94 -11.52
N TRP A 362 -22.57 1.52 -10.58
CA TRP A 362 -23.09 1.15 -9.26
C TRP A 362 -23.59 2.38 -8.51
N THR A 363 -24.52 2.19 -7.58
CA THR A 363 -25.03 3.31 -6.78
C THR A 363 -24.00 3.73 -5.74
N ARG A 364 -23.38 2.78 -5.03
CA ARG A 364 -22.38 3.11 -4.02
C ARG A 364 -21.26 2.08 -3.94
N VAL A 365 -20.04 2.57 -3.80
CA VAL A 365 -18.86 1.80 -3.42
C VAL A 365 -18.31 2.39 -2.13
N SER A 366 -18.20 1.56 -1.09
CA SER A 366 -17.61 1.93 0.19
C SER A 366 -16.40 1.05 0.48
N ASN A 367 -15.22 1.64 0.64
CA ASN A 367 -13.99 0.93 0.99
C ASN A 367 -13.45 1.43 2.31
N ALA A 368 -13.47 0.58 3.33
CA ALA A 368 -12.76 0.77 4.60
C ALA A 368 -11.59 -0.23 4.76
N GLY A 369 -11.54 -1.26 3.90
CA GLY A 369 -10.50 -2.28 3.87
C GLY A 369 -9.42 -2.01 2.82
N THR A 370 -8.90 -3.08 2.21
CA THR A 370 -7.89 -3.02 1.13
C THR A 370 -8.43 -3.56 -0.18
N LEU A 371 -8.26 -2.81 -1.27
CA LEU A 371 -8.46 -3.29 -2.65
C LEU A 371 -7.11 -3.41 -3.34
N GLU A 372 -6.83 -4.56 -3.95
CA GLU A 372 -5.59 -4.80 -4.70
C GLU A 372 -5.89 -5.36 -6.10
N ALA A 373 -5.30 -4.74 -7.12
CA ALA A 373 -5.37 -5.23 -8.49
C ALA A 373 -4.21 -4.68 -9.34
N VAL A 374 -4.00 -5.23 -10.54
CA VAL A 374 -3.15 -4.56 -11.53
C VAL A 374 -3.80 -3.26 -11.97
N GLY A 375 -5.07 -3.30 -12.39
CA GLY A 375 -5.83 -2.11 -12.77
C GLY A 375 -7.15 -2.01 -12.00
N HIS A 376 -7.56 -0.79 -11.67
CA HIS A 376 -8.83 -0.51 -11.00
C HIS A 376 -9.69 0.40 -11.86
N ASN A 377 -10.89 -0.06 -12.22
CA ASN A 377 -11.92 0.77 -12.86
C ASN A 377 -13.15 0.81 -11.96
N ILE A 378 -13.37 1.95 -11.31
CA ILE A 378 -14.49 2.17 -10.39
C ILE A 378 -15.46 3.15 -11.02
N ALA A 379 -16.69 2.70 -11.28
CA ALA A 379 -17.78 3.54 -11.75
C ALA A 379 -18.96 3.47 -10.77
N CYS A 380 -19.25 4.59 -10.10
CA CYS A 380 -20.38 4.66 -9.16
C CYS A 380 -20.97 6.07 -8.96
N ASP A 381 -22.20 6.17 -8.45
CA ASP A 381 -22.80 7.47 -8.09
C ASP A 381 -22.18 8.05 -6.82
N GLU A 382 -21.82 7.21 -5.85
CA GLU A 382 -21.20 7.61 -4.59
C GLU A 382 -20.03 6.69 -4.22
N PHE A 383 -18.83 7.27 -4.09
CA PHE A 383 -17.61 6.59 -3.68
C PHE A 383 -17.17 7.09 -2.30
N ILE A 384 -17.06 6.19 -1.34
CA ILE A 384 -16.55 6.50 0.00
C ILE A 384 -15.31 5.63 0.24
N ASP A 385 -14.19 6.27 0.53
CA ASP A 385 -12.94 5.57 0.81
C ASP A 385 -12.33 6.09 2.11
N THR A 386 -12.10 5.16 3.03
CA THR A 386 -11.35 5.34 4.27
C THR A 386 -10.26 4.27 4.43
N GLY A 387 -10.04 3.48 3.37
CA GLY A 387 -9.17 2.31 3.37
C GLY A 387 -7.94 2.50 2.48
N ASN A 388 -7.44 1.37 1.96
CA ASN A 388 -6.31 1.32 1.04
C ASN A 388 -6.75 0.85 -0.35
N ILE A 389 -6.19 1.46 -1.38
CA ILE A 389 -6.27 0.97 -2.77
C ILE A 389 -4.86 0.88 -3.31
N VAL A 390 -4.48 -0.32 -3.78
CA VAL A 390 -3.18 -0.61 -4.38
C VAL A 390 -3.38 -1.04 -5.82
N THR A 391 -2.86 -0.25 -6.75
CA THR A 391 -3.00 -0.42 -8.19
C THR A 391 -1.61 -0.50 -8.83
N ARG A 392 -1.30 -1.60 -9.51
CA ARG A 392 0.04 -1.84 -10.09
C ARG A 392 0.23 -1.29 -11.51
N ALA A 393 -0.84 -0.81 -12.12
CA ALA A 393 -0.89 -0.06 -13.38
C ALA A 393 -1.78 1.17 -13.15
N ASP A 394 -2.84 1.34 -13.93
CA ASP A 394 -3.67 2.55 -13.91
C ASP A 394 -4.92 2.42 -13.04
N PHE A 395 -5.29 3.54 -12.42
CA PHE A 395 -6.49 3.71 -11.61
C PHE A 395 -7.45 4.68 -12.29
N LEU A 396 -8.72 4.29 -12.37
CA LEU A 396 -9.81 5.12 -12.87
C LEU A 396 -10.97 5.10 -11.89
N LEU A 397 -11.30 6.27 -11.35
CA LEU A 397 -12.54 6.52 -10.63
C LEU A 397 -13.39 7.48 -11.44
N MET A 398 -14.60 7.05 -11.80
CA MET A 398 -15.58 7.88 -12.49
C MET A 398 -16.96 7.81 -11.83
N GLY A 399 -17.70 8.90 -11.82
CA GLY A 399 -18.88 8.89 -10.99
C GLY A 399 -19.57 10.20 -10.69
N GLY A 400 -20.42 10.16 -9.68
CA GLY A 400 -20.98 11.33 -9.02
C GLY A 400 -20.01 11.86 -7.97
N ASP A 401 -20.27 11.54 -6.71
CA ASP A 401 -19.56 12.08 -5.56
C ASP A 401 -18.48 11.12 -5.06
N ALA A 402 -17.29 11.64 -4.78
CA ALA A 402 -16.23 10.91 -4.08
C ALA A 402 -15.85 11.60 -2.76
N LYS A 403 -15.81 10.82 -1.69
CA LYS A 403 -15.31 11.24 -0.38
C LYS A 403 -14.13 10.35 0.03
N LEU A 404 -12.95 10.96 0.15
CA LEU A 404 -11.72 10.30 0.57
C LEU A 404 -11.36 10.83 1.96
N GLU A 405 -11.57 10.02 3.00
CA GLU A 405 -11.32 10.38 4.40
C GLU A 405 -10.34 9.40 5.05
N GLY A 406 -9.08 9.80 5.21
CA GLY A 406 -8.02 8.88 5.66
C GLY A 406 -7.60 7.84 4.61
N ALA A 407 -8.12 7.96 3.39
CA ALA A 407 -7.86 7.03 2.29
C ALA A 407 -6.39 7.06 1.86
N ARG A 408 -5.85 5.89 1.51
CA ARG A 408 -4.51 5.75 0.92
C ARG A 408 -4.60 5.04 -0.43
N GLN A 409 -4.37 5.80 -1.50
CA GLN A 409 -4.41 5.31 -2.87
C GLN A 409 -2.99 5.31 -3.45
N LEU A 410 -2.49 4.12 -3.75
CA LEU A 410 -1.17 3.90 -4.34
C LEU A 410 -1.35 3.34 -5.74
N THR A 411 -0.98 4.12 -6.74
CA THR A 411 -1.10 3.77 -8.15
C THR A 411 0.28 3.81 -8.76
N ALA A 412 0.73 2.74 -9.42
CA ALA A 412 2.04 2.72 -10.06
C ALA A 412 2.03 3.47 -11.42
N GLY A 413 0.89 3.45 -12.13
CA GLY A 413 0.66 4.18 -13.36
C GLY A 413 -0.06 5.51 -13.12
N ASP A 414 -1.02 5.81 -14.00
CA ASP A 414 -1.82 7.02 -13.97
C ASP A 414 -3.07 6.87 -13.09
N ALA A 415 -3.44 7.94 -12.38
CA ALA A 415 -4.66 8.01 -11.58
C ALA A 415 -5.63 9.05 -12.16
N HIS A 416 -6.77 8.59 -12.63
CA HIS A 416 -7.82 9.43 -13.23
C HIS A 416 -9.05 9.54 -12.33
N TYR A 417 -9.45 10.77 -12.04
CA TYR A 417 -10.65 11.10 -11.27
C TYR A 417 -11.63 11.89 -12.16
N ARG A 418 -12.69 11.24 -12.64
CA ARG A 418 -13.73 11.82 -13.50
C ARG A 418 -15.06 11.91 -12.76
N LEU A 419 -15.26 12.97 -12.00
CA LEU A 419 -16.29 13.05 -10.97
C LEU A 419 -17.16 14.31 -11.11
N VAL A 420 -18.32 14.28 -10.46
CA VAL A 420 -19.13 15.50 -10.26
C VAL A 420 -18.58 16.27 -9.07
N ASN A 421 -18.37 15.61 -7.93
CA ASN A 421 -17.80 16.21 -6.72
C ASN A 421 -16.71 15.31 -6.13
N MET A 422 -15.64 15.91 -5.59
CA MET A 422 -14.54 15.23 -4.93
C MET A 422 -14.14 15.97 -3.65
N LYS A 423 -14.26 15.29 -2.51
CA LYS A 423 -13.97 15.85 -1.19
C LYS A 423 -12.85 15.08 -0.50
N LEU A 424 -11.85 15.81 -0.03
CA LEU A 424 -10.63 15.25 0.54
C LEU A 424 -10.44 15.64 2.00
N ARG A 425 -10.13 14.65 2.84
CA ARG A 425 -9.66 14.87 4.22
C ARG A 425 -8.69 13.78 4.64
N SER A 426 -7.48 14.17 5.00
CA SER A 426 -6.38 13.28 5.40
C SER A 426 -6.14 12.16 4.37
N ALA A 427 -6.38 12.47 3.09
CA ALA A 427 -6.23 11.53 2.00
C ALA A 427 -4.80 11.58 1.45
N THR A 428 -4.24 10.41 1.15
CA THR A 428 -2.95 10.25 0.47
C THR A 428 -3.17 9.62 -0.90
N ILE A 429 -2.88 10.37 -1.96
CA ILE A 429 -2.89 9.90 -3.34
C ILE A 429 -1.46 9.91 -3.84
N SER A 430 -0.95 8.75 -4.25
CA SER A 430 0.37 8.62 -4.85
C SER A 430 0.24 7.95 -6.20
N ALA A 431 0.64 8.65 -7.26
CA ALA A 431 0.75 8.09 -8.61
C ALA A 431 2.23 7.97 -8.99
N GLY A 432 2.63 6.78 -9.46
CA GLY A 432 3.95 6.53 -10.01
C GLY A 432 4.16 7.23 -11.34
N ARG A 433 3.08 7.65 -12.01
CA ARG A 433 3.07 8.55 -13.17
C ARG A 433 2.27 9.82 -12.86
N SER A 434 1.12 10.04 -13.47
CA SER A 434 0.37 11.30 -13.37
C SER A 434 -0.96 11.18 -12.62
N VAL A 435 -1.41 12.29 -12.05
CA VAL A 435 -2.78 12.44 -11.50
C VAL A 435 -3.60 13.39 -12.38
N PHE A 436 -4.78 12.94 -12.81
CA PHE A 436 -5.72 13.72 -13.60
C PHE A 436 -7.01 13.97 -12.81
N LEU A 437 -7.28 15.25 -12.54
CA LEU A 437 -8.47 15.74 -11.86
C LEU A 437 -9.44 16.34 -12.89
N ASP A 438 -10.53 15.64 -13.12
CA ASP A 438 -11.60 16.01 -14.04
C ASP A 438 -12.93 16.09 -13.25
N VAL A 439 -13.04 17.13 -12.42
CA VAL A 439 -14.14 17.32 -11.47
C VAL A 439 -15.05 18.46 -11.94
N GLU A 440 -16.35 18.20 -12.07
CA GLU A 440 -17.30 19.14 -12.66
C GLU A 440 -17.67 20.30 -11.75
N ASN A 441 -18.09 19.97 -10.53
CA ASN A 441 -18.81 20.91 -9.69
C ASN A 441 -17.98 21.30 -8.47
N ASP A 442 -17.69 20.39 -7.55
CA ASP A 442 -17.00 20.70 -6.29
C ASP A 442 -15.71 19.89 -6.13
N LEU A 443 -14.55 20.56 -6.12
CA LEU A 443 -13.27 19.96 -5.75
C LEU A 443 -12.75 20.67 -4.51
N SER A 444 -12.97 20.06 -3.34
CA SER A 444 -12.71 20.72 -2.07
C SER A 444 -11.99 19.81 -1.08
N ASP A 445 -11.30 20.44 -0.13
CA ASP A 445 -10.89 19.79 1.10
C ASP A 445 -11.57 20.41 2.33
N SER A 446 -11.27 19.89 3.52
CA SER A 446 -11.80 20.43 4.78
C SER A 446 -11.05 21.67 5.28
N GLY A 447 -10.36 22.43 4.40
CA GLY A 447 -9.52 23.57 4.75
C GLY A 447 -8.18 23.18 5.37
N VAL A 448 -7.54 24.09 6.12
CA VAL A 448 -6.17 23.93 6.69
C VAL A 448 -5.89 22.59 7.34
N GLY A 449 -6.84 22.08 8.12
CA GLY A 449 -6.69 20.83 8.87
C GLY A 449 -6.93 19.58 8.03
N ALA A 450 -7.14 19.70 6.72
CA ALA A 450 -7.40 18.55 5.87
C ALA A 450 -6.19 17.62 5.80
N ASN A 451 -4.97 18.15 5.73
CA ASN A 451 -3.73 17.36 5.69
C ASN A 451 -3.72 16.31 4.55
N ASN A 452 -4.16 16.69 3.35
CA ASN A 452 -4.11 15.81 2.19
C ASN A 452 -2.74 15.86 1.52
N GLN A 453 -2.33 14.74 0.92
CA GLN A 453 -1.08 14.62 0.17
C GLN A 453 -1.36 14.04 -1.21
N ILE A 454 -0.88 14.72 -2.25
CA ILE A 454 -0.92 14.23 -3.63
C ILE A 454 0.51 14.25 -4.17
N SER A 455 1.06 13.06 -4.43
CA SER A 455 2.44 12.87 -4.89
C SER A 455 2.47 12.21 -6.25
N VAL A 456 3.26 12.77 -7.16
CA VAL A 456 3.36 12.33 -8.56
C VAL A 456 4.81 12.31 -9.05
N ASN A 457 5.10 11.46 -10.04
CA ASN A 457 6.41 11.46 -10.71
C ASN A 457 6.35 11.99 -12.16
N GLU A 458 5.21 11.90 -12.85
CA GLU A 458 5.07 12.33 -14.25
C GLU A 458 4.10 13.51 -14.47
N GLY A 459 3.53 14.08 -13.41
CA GLY A 459 2.75 15.31 -13.51
C GLY A 459 1.44 15.29 -12.74
N PHE A 460 0.84 16.46 -12.63
CA PHE A 460 -0.54 16.60 -12.15
C PHE A 460 -1.29 17.54 -13.07
N HIS A 461 -2.57 17.22 -13.28
CA HIS A 461 -3.38 17.84 -14.31
C HIS A 461 -4.77 18.14 -13.78
N LEU A 462 -5.15 19.41 -13.75
CA LEU A 462 -6.56 19.80 -13.65
C LEU A 462 -7.10 19.95 -15.07
N VAL A 463 -7.95 19.01 -15.49
CA VAL A 463 -8.45 18.89 -16.86
C VAL A 463 -9.49 19.98 -17.17
N ARG A 464 -10.37 20.27 -16.22
CA ARG A 464 -11.37 21.35 -16.28
C ARG A 464 -11.45 22.07 -14.94
N LYS A 465 -11.82 23.35 -14.97
CA LYS A 465 -12.12 24.11 -13.75
C LYS A 465 -13.44 23.61 -13.13
N PRO A 466 -13.46 23.22 -11.84
CA PRO A 466 -14.71 22.95 -11.12
C PRO A 466 -15.46 24.26 -10.83
N ASN A 467 -16.80 24.19 -10.71
CA ASN A 467 -17.63 25.36 -10.35
C ASN A 467 -17.26 25.99 -8.99
N THR A 468 -16.95 25.15 -8.00
CA THR A 468 -16.61 25.53 -6.63
C THR A 468 -15.44 24.73 -6.08
N GLY A 469 -14.87 25.26 -5.00
CA GLY A 469 -13.88 24.54 -4.21
C GLY A 469 -12.45 25.08 -4.30
N ALA A 470 -11.68 24.70 -3.29
CA ALA A 470 -10.27 25.00 -3.12
C ALA A 470 -9.63 23.89 -2.28
N LEU A 471 -8.31 23.77 -2.40
CA LEU A 471 -7.50 22.68 -1.84
C LEU A 471 -6.47 23.23 -0.83
N PHE A 472 -6.89 24.12 0.06
CA PHE A 472 -6.00 24.85 0.99
C PHE A 472 -5.31 23.97 2.04
N GLY A 473 -5.87 22.80 2.36
CA GLY A 473 -5.26 21.80 3.23
C GLY A 473 -4.57 20.67 2.47
N THR A 474 -4.35 20.83 1.16
CA THR A 474 -3.75 19.82 0.29
C THR A 474 -2.34 20.24 -0.14
N THR A 475 -1.40 19.31 0.01
CA THR A 475 -0.04 19.46 -0.50
C THR A 475 0.13 18.63 -1.77
N PHE A 476 0.48 19.29 -2.87
CA PHE A 476 0.95 18.63 -4.08
C PHE A 476 2.47 18.55 -4.07
N THR A 477 3.02 17.37 -4.33
CA THR A 477 4.47 17.15 -4.41
C THR A 477 4.82 16.51 -5.75
N THR A 478 5.74 17.13 -6.46
CA THR A 478 6.33 16.59 -7.70
C THR A 478 7.84 16.59 -7.56
N THR A 479 8.49 15.54 -8.08
CA THR A 479 9.95 15.44 -8.12
C THR A 479 10.41 15.14 -9.53
N ALA A 480 11.09 16.09 -10.18
CA ALA A 480 11.70 15.85 -11.48
C ALA A 480 13.01 15.05 -11.33
N PRO A 481 13.12 13.85 -11.94
CA PRO A 481 14.36 13.10 -11.97
C PRO A 481 15.42 13.76 -12.86
N ARG A 482 16.69 13.35 -12.73
CA ARG A 482 17.79 13.89 -13.55
C ARG A 482 17.51 13.67 -15.04
N TYR A 483 17.64 14.73 -15.84
CA TYR A 483 17.48 14.70 -17.30
C TYR A 483 16.06 14.40 -17.80
N TYR A 484 15.05 14.51 -16.93
CA TYR A 484 13.65 14.36 -17.31
C TYR A 484 12.92 15.68 -17.16
N SER A 485 11.97 15.92 -18.07
CA SER A 485 11.05 17.04 -18.04
C SER A 485 9.66 16.55 -17.67
N ILE A 486 9.11 17.06 -16.57
CA ILE A 486 7.81 16.67 -16.03
C ILE A 486 6.82 17.79 -16.31
N SER A 487 5.68 17.45 -16.92
CA SER A 487 4.68 18.44 -17.33
C SER A 487 3.49 18.47 -16.38
N HIS A 488 3.05 19.68 -16.04
CA HIS A 488 1.89 19.97 -15.21
C HIS A 488 0.93 20.85 -15.98
N THR A 489 -0.37 20.59 -15.89
CA THR A 489 -1.39 21.44 -16.53
C THR A 489 -2.49 21.82 -15.56
N TRP A 490 -3.03 23.03 -15.68
CA TRP A 490 -4.04 23.51 -14.74
C TRP A 490 -5.11 24.36 -15.41
N ALA A 491 -6.38 23.95 -15.29
CA ALA A 491 -7.50 24.58 -15.98
C ALA A 491 -8.17 25.74 -15.24
N ALA A 492 -7.62 26.20 -14.11
CA ALA A 492 -8.24 27.30 -13.38
C ALA A 492 -8.15 28.62 -14.18
N GLU A 493 -9.10 29.52 -13.89
CA GLU A 493 -9.27 30.78 -14.60
C GLU A 493 -8.19 31.77 -14.16
N ASP A 494 -7.55 32.45 -15.12
CA ASP A 494 -6.68 33.58 -14.81
C ASP A 494 -7.50 34.81 -14.40
N ARG A 495 -7.45 35.14 -13.11
CA ARG A 495 -8.11 36.32 -12.49
C ARG A 495 -7.10 37.44 -12.15
N GLY A 496 -5.86 37.33 -12.63
CA GLY A 496 -4.79 38.25 -12.29
C GLY A 496 -4.23 38.05 -10.89
N ALA A 497 -3.29 38.91 -10.50
CA ALA A 497 -2.70 38.95 -9.17
C ALA A 497 -3.67 39.57 -8.15
N LYS A 498 -4.79 38.90 -7.90
CA LYS A 498 -5.85 39.36 -7.00
C LYS A 498 -6.33 38.21 -6.11
N LYS A 499 -6.85 38.55 -4.92
CA LYS A 499 -7.34 37.56 -3.95
C LYS A 499 -8.50 36.71 -4.47
N GLU A 500 -9.31 37.25 -5.39
CA GLU A 500 -10.44 36.55 -6.01
C GLU A 500 -9.99 35.34 -6.84
N GLY A 501 -8.71 35.28 -7.21
CA GLY A 501 -8.07 34.11 -7.81
C GLY A 501 -8.07 32.85 -6.93
N PHE A 502 -8.16 33.03 -5.61
CA PHE A 502 -8.15 31.94 -4.63
C PHE A 502 -9.56 31.44 -4.26
N GLU A 503 -10.62 32.07 -4.76
CA GLU A 503 -12.01 31.77 -4.41
C GLU A 503 -12.68 30.94 -5.51
N ASN A 504 -13.09 29.70 -5.21
CA ASN A 504 -13.78 28.80 -6.16
C ASN A 504 -13.05 28.68 -7.51
N ASN A 505 -11.74 28.42 -7.42
CA ASN A 505 -10.86 28.37 -8.59
C ASN A 505 -9.81 27.26 -8.45
N ALA A 506 -10.10 26.22 -7.66
CA ALA A 506 -9.18 25.10 -7.40
C ALA A 506 -7.78 25.57 -6.95
N ALA A 507 -7.71 26.57 -6.07
CA ALA A 507 -6.44 27.03 -5.51
C ALA A 507 -5.81 25.94 -4.64
N ILE A 508 -4.48 25.83 -4.68
CA ILE A 508 -3.71 24.82 -3.95
C ILE A 508 -3.16 25.39 -2.64
N GLY A 509 -3.23 24.64 -1.56
CA GLY A 509 -2.67 25.01 -0.26
C GLY A 509 -1.15 25.07 -0.27
N ARG A 510 -0.49 23.97 -0.65
CA ARG A 510 0.96 23.92 -0.78
C ARG A 510 1.38 23.19 -2.05
N LEU A 511 2.29 23.80 -2.80
CA LEU A 511 2.91 23.18 -3.97
C LEU A 511 4.40 22.99 -3.70
N GLN A 512 4.85 21.75 -3.60
CA GLN A 512 6.24 21.38 -3.39
C GLN A 512 6.87 20.95 -4.72
N LEU A 513 7.82 21.74 -5.18
CA LEU A 513 8.57 21.51 -6.41
C LEU A 513 9.96 21.01 -6.04
N ARG A 514 10.25 19.75 -6.36
CA ARG A 514 11.54 19.10 -6.13
C ARG A 514 12.18 18.73 -7.44
N LEU A 515 13.51 18.81 -7.49
CA LEU A 515 14.26 18.42 -8.67
C LEU A 515 15.64 17.91 -8.33
N TYR A 516 16.03 16.86 -9.04
CA TYR A 516 17.41 16.43 -9.13
C TYR A 516 18.15 17.26 -10.20
N PRO A 517 19.50 17.28 -10.20
CA PRO A 517 20.27 18.02 -11.19
C PRO A 517 19.83 17.74 -12.63
N TYR A 518 19.62 18.80 -13.41
CA TYR A 518 19.13 18.75 -14.81
C TYR A 518 17.72 18.17 -14.99
N GLY A 519 16.95 18.02 -13.92
CA GLY A 519 15.50 17.81 -14.02
C GLY A 519 14.79 19.11 -14.35
N GLU A 520 13.63 19.01 -14.99
CA GLU A 520 12.83 20.16 -15.40
C GLU A 520 11.36 19.97 -15.01
N LEU A 521 10.73 21.03 -14.53
CA LEU A 521 9.31 21.11 -14.19
C LEU A 521 8.64 22.13 -15.11
N ARG A 522 7.74 21.66 -15.97
CA ARG A 522 6.99 22.50 -16.93
C ARG A 522 5.57 22.69 -16.47
N PHE A 523 5.11 23.94 -16.45
CA PHE A 523 3.74 24.31 -16.16
C PHE A 523 3.10 24.91 -17.41
N GLY A 524 1.99 24.35 -17.88
CA GLY A 524 1.28 24.82 -19.06
C GLY A 524 -0.23 24.82 -18.92
N PRO A 525 -0.94 25.35 -19.93
CA PRO A 525 -2.40 25.29 -19.97
C PRO A 525 -2.88 23.84 -20.12
N PRO A 526 -4.16 23.56 -19.86
CA PRO A 526 -4.78 22.26 -20.16
C PRO A 526 -4.55 21.86 -21.62
N THR A 527 -4.55 20.56 -21.88
CA THR A 527 -4.42 20.03 -23.23
C THR A 527 -5.74 19.43 -23.73
N ASP A 528 -5.95 19.47 -25.04
CA ASP A 528 -7.03 18.75 -25.70
C ASP A 528 -6.75 17.23 -25.77
N ASN A 529 -7.68 16.46 -26.34
CA ASN A 529 -7.53 15.01 -26.49
C ASN A 529 -6.40 14.60 -27.45
N GLN A 530 -5.80 15.55 -28.16
CA GLN A 530 -4.65 15.35 -29.05
C GLN A 530 -3.33 15.78 -28.39
N GLY A 531 -3.38 16.25 -27.14
CA GLY A 531 -2.21 16.73 -26.39
C GLY A 531 -1.81 18.17 -26.73
N ASN A 532 -2.60 18.92 -27.49
CA ASN A 532 -2.29 20.30 -27.81
C ASN A 532 -2.80 21.25 -26.71
N PRO A 533 -2.06 22.33 -26.40
CA PRO A 533 -2.53 23.39 -25.52
C PRO A 533 -3.90 23.93 -25.92
N VAL A 534 -4.84 23.95 -24.98
CA VAL A 534 -6.13 24.63 -25.15
C VAL A 534 -5.90 26.14 -25.18
N GLN A 535 -6.49 26.83 -26.16
CA GLN A 535 -6.40 28.28 -26.26
C GLN A 535 -7.20 28.94 -25.12
N GLY A 536 -6.55 29.81 -24.35
CA GLY A 536 -7.17 30.55 -23.26
C GLY A 536 -6.12 31.15 -22.33
N ASN A 537 -6.58 31.89 -21.32
CA ASN A 537 -5.73 32.38 -20.23
C ASN A 537 -6.04 31.54 -19.00
N PHE A 538 -5.10 30.67 -18.66
CA PHE A 538 -5.22 29.79 -17.51
C PHE A 538 -4.26 30.24 -16.42
N ALA A 539 -4.58 29.87 -15.19
CA ALA A 539 -3.70 30.15 -14.08
C ALA A 539 -3.71 29.02 -13.06
N ILE A 540 -2.68 28.98 -12.23
CA ILE A 540 -2.66 28.19 -10.99
C ILE A 540 -2.41 29.12 -9.82
N TYR A 541 -3.27 29.04 -8.80
CA TYR A 541 -3.17 29.86 -7.58
C TYR A 541 -2.67 28.99 -6.44
N VAL A 542 -1.54 29.37 -5.85
CA VAL A 542 -0.83 28.60 -4.83
C VAL A 542 -0.69 29.44 -3.56
N ASP A 543 -1.24 28.97 -2.45
CA ASP A 543 -1.14 29.67 -1.17
C ASP A 543 0.31 29.63 -0.64
N TYR A 544 0.96 28.46 -0.67
CA TYR A 544 2.40 28.35 -0.38
C TYR A 544 3.18 27.59 -1.46
N LEU A 545 4.07 28.30 -2.15
CA LEU A 545 5.01 27.75 -3.12
C LEU A 545 6.33 27.36 -2.42
N ASP A 546 6.58 26.06 -2.32
CA ASP A 546 7.75 25.48 -1.66
C ASP A 546 8.71 24.92 -2.71
N LEU A 547 9.80 25.66 -2.90
CA LEU A 547 10.79 25.44 -3.94
C LEU A 547 11.99 24.65 -3.40
N ASP A 548 12.52 23.74 -4.20
CA ASP A 548 13.85 23.14 -3.99
C ASP A 548 14.96 24.23 -3.90
N PRO A 549 16.07 24.02 -3.17
CA PRO A 549 17.15 25.01 -3.06
C PRO A 549 17.68 25.54 -4.39
N SER A 550 17.71 24.71 -5.44
CA SER A 550 18.11 25.12 -6.79
C SER A 550 17.16 26.15 -7.40
N LEU A 551 15.85 25.97 -7.24
CA LEU A 551 14.83 26.92 -7.66
C LEU A 551 14.78 28.18 -6.80
N VAL A 552 15.09 28.08 -5.49
CA VAL A 552 15.23 29.26 -4.62
C VAL A 552 16.37 30.18 -5.10
N ALA A 553 17.46 29.57 -5.58
CA ALA A 553 18.61 30.31 -6.11
C ALA A 553 18.24 31.05 -7.41
N ASP A 554 17.66 30.35 -8.38
CA ASP A 554 17.21 30.90 -9.66
C ASP A 554 16.19 29.96 -10.33
N PRO A 555 14.88 30.31 -10.37
CA PRO A 555 13.88 29.45 -10.99
C PRO A 555 14.07 29.27 -12.51
N GLU A 556 14.46 30.32 -13.24
CA GLU A 556 14.58 30.30 -14.70
C GLU A 556 15.79 29.46 -15.14
N ALA A 557 16.90 29.57 -14.42
CA ALA A 557 18.08 28.72 -14.65
C ALA A 557 17.99 27.35 -13.95
N GLY A 558 17.11 27.21 -12.95
CA GLY A 558 16.99 26.03 -12.08
C GLY A 558 16.11 24.92 -12.63
N GLY A 559 15.58 25.06 -13.85
CA GLY A 559 14.75 24.03 -14.50
C GLY A 559 13.25 24.17 -14.22
N LEU A 560 12.76 25.33 -13.80
CA LEU A 560 11.32 25.63 -13.86
C LEU A 560 11.00 26.30 -15.19
N VAL A 561 9.90 25.89 -15.82
CA VAL A 561 9.36 26.51 -17.04
C VAL A 561 7.88 26.80 -16.84
N ILE A 562 7.47 28.02 -17.20
CA ILE A 562 6.05 28.40 -17.29
C ILE A 562 5.74 28.75 -18.75
N GLU A 563 5.03 27.85 -19.41
CA GLU A 563 4.68 27.91 -20.83
C GLU A 563 3.68 29.07 -21.09
N PRO A 564 3.68 29.64 -22.30
CA PRO A 564 2.66 30.59 -22.71
C PRO A 564 1.23 30.02 -22.54
N GLY A 565 0.31 30.88 -22.09
CA GLY A 565 -1.09 30.49 -21.82
C GLY A 565 -1.38 30.08 -20.37
N LEU A 566 -0.35 29.95 -19.53
CA LEU A 566 -0.49 29.75 -18.09
C LEU A 566 0.27 30.82 -17.29
N THR A 567 -0.36 31.33 -16.22
CA THR A 567 0.28 32.14 -15.18
C THR A 567 0.27 31.42 -13.83
N VAL A 568 1.41 31.38 -13.13
CA VAL A 568 1.52 30.89 -11.75
C VAL A 568 1.40 32.06 -10.79
N TYR A 569 0.33 32.09 -10.01
CA TYR A 569 0.14 33.03 -8.92
C TYR A 569 0.47 32.38 -7.59
N PHE A 570 1.28 33.01 -6.77
CA PHE A 570 1.61 32.52 -5.43
C PHE A 570 1.38 33.61 -4.38
N ALA A 571 0.97 33.20 -3.16
CA ALA A 571 0.81 34.13 -2.05
C ALA A 571 2.05 34.18 -1.15
N TYR A 572 2.67 33.04 -0.88
CA TYR A 572 3.92 32.96 -0.12
C TYR A 572 4.88 31.96 -0.76
N ALA A 573 6.18 32.16 -0.55
CA ALA A 573 7.22 31.24 -1.01
C ALA A 573 8.36 31.13 0.02
N ASN A 574 9.17 30.08 -0.07
CA ASN A 574 10.42 29.95 0.68
C ASN A 574 11.60 30.71 0.05
N ALA A 575 11.31 31.66 -0.82
CA ALA A 575 12.23 32.63 -1.41
C ALA A 575 11.57 34.03 -1.32
N PRO A 576 12.34 35.13 -1.36
CA PRO A 576 11.78 36.48 -1.35
C PRO A 576 10.76 36.66 -2.48
N ALA A 577 9.52 37.03 -2.14
CA ALA A 577 8.41 37.07 -3.09
C ALA A 577 8.64 38.12 -4.19
N GLU A 578 9.28 39.23 -3.86
CA GLU A 578 9.62 40.32 -4.78
C GLU A 578 10.69 39.91 -5.80
N LYS A 579 11.54 38.93 -5.46
CA LYS A 579 12.50 38.37 -6.42
C LYS A 579 11.80 37.50 -7.45
N LEU A 580 10.74 36.80 -7.05
CA LEU A 580 9.98 35.89 -7.90
C LEU A 580 8.93 36.62 -8.76
N ASP A 581 8.33 37.71 -8.24
CA ASP A 581 7.28 38.45 -8.94
C ASP A 581 7.82 39.11 -10.22
N GLY A 582 7.21 38.76 -11.36
CA GLY A 582 7.58 39.28 -12.68
C GLY A 582 8.52 38.39 -13.48
N MET A 583 9.04 37.30 -12.91
CA MET A 583 9.82 36.29 -13.66
C MET A 583 8.99 35.61 -14.76
N PHE A 584 9.66 34.96 -15.70
CA PHE A 584 9.06 34.30 -16.86
C PHE A 584 8.20 35.25 -17.70
N GLU A 585 8.72 36.44 -17.98
CA GLU A 585 8.01 37.50 -18.71
C GLU A 585 6.67 37.88 -18.04
N GLY A 586 6.63 37.86 -16.70
CA GLY A 586 5.43 38.15 -15.92
C GLY A 586 4.47 36.98 -15.71
N ARG A 587 4.89 35.74 -16.00
CA ARG A 587 4.09 34.52 -15.77
C ARG A 587 4.26 33.90 -14.39
N LEU A 588 5.20 34.36 -13.56
CA LEU A 588 5.25 34.07 -12.13
C LEU A 588 4.94 35.34 -11.34
N ARG A 589 3.83 35.35 -10.58
CA ARG A 589 3.28 36.57 -10.00
C ARG A 589 2.90 36.42 -8.53
N TRP A 590 3.30 37.41 -7.73
CA TRP A 590 2.97 37.46 -6.30
C TRP A 590 1.61 38.11 -6.06
N VAL A 591 0.76 37.47 -5.27
CA VAL A 591 -0.54 38.00 -4.82
C VAL A 591 -0.43 38.55 -3.40
N LYS A 592 0.19 39.73 -3.28
CA LYS A 592 0.48 40.40 -2.00
C LYS A 592 -0.74 40.65 -1.12
N ASP A 593 -1.92 40.87 -1.71
CA ASP A 593 -3.15 41.23 -0.99
C ASP A 593 -3.92 39.99 -0.49
N PHE A 594 -3.46 38.78 -0.81
CA PHE A 594 -4.07 37.55 -0.31
C PHE A 594 -3.32 37.03 0.91
N ALA A 595 -4.02 36.90 2.03
CA ALA A 595 -3.51 36.31 3.26
C ALA A 595 -4.22 34.98 3.51
N GLY A 596 -3.70 33.94 2.86
CA GLY A 596 -4.26 32.61 2.91
C GLY A 596 -3.92 31.85 4.18
N PRO A 597 -4.44 30.63 4.34
CA PRO A 597 -4.16 29.87 5.54
C PRO A 597 -2.70 29.45 5.73
N ASN A 598 -1.95 29.19 4.65
CA ASN A 598 -0.52 28.84 4.68
C ASN A 598 0.39 30.07 4.51
N SER A 599 -0.11 31.14 3.88
CA SER A 599 0.62 32.40 3.63
C SER A 599 0.34 33.52 4.64
N GLY A 600 -0.65 33.38 5.52
CA GLY A 600 -1.10 34.47 6.38
C GLY A 600 -0.30 34.65 7.68
N ILE A 601 -0.26 35.92 8.09
CA ILE A 601 0.18 36.59 9.30
C ILE A 601 -0.87 37.23 10.21
N ASP A 602 -1.02 36.93 11.50
CA ASP A 602 -1.84 37.80 12.36
C ASP A 602 -0.95 38.93 12.89
N VAL A 603 -1.33 40.18 12.62
CA VAL A 603 -0.59 41.37 13.06
C VAL A 603 -1.54 42.34 13.75
N ALA A 604 -1.03 43.06 14.75
CA ALA A 604 -1.77 44.12 15.40
C ALA A 604 -1.57 45.44 14.65
N VAL A 605 -2.65 46.22 14.52
CA VAL A 605 -2.63 47.59 13.98
C VAL A 605 -3.35 48.53 14.94
N HIS A 606 -2.90 49.79 15.01
CA HIS A 606 -3.55 50.81 15.82
C HIS A 606 -4.88 51.23 15.18
N VAL A 607 -5.93 51.29 16.00
CA VAL A 607 -7.24 51.87 15.63
C VAL A 607 -7.59 53.10 16.47
N GLY A 608 -6.66 53.51 17.35
CA GLY A 608 -6.75 54.69 18.20
C GLY A 608 -5.53 54.78 19.14
N PRO A 609 -5.42 55.84 19.97
CA PRO A 609 -4.22 56.13 20.77
C PRO A 609 -3.84 55.03 21.78
N SER A 610 -4.78 54.14 22.12
CA SER A 610 -4.56 53.04 23.07
C SER A 610 -5.40 51.80 22.72
N SER A 611 -5.79 51.67 21.45
CA SER A 611 -6.68 50.59 20.97
C SER A 611 -6.11 49.94 19.73
N TYR A 612 -6.12 48.61 19.70
CA TYR A 612 -5.53 47.79 18.66
C TYR A 612 -6.58 46.89 18.03
N LYS A 613 -6.40 46.55 16.75
CA LYS A 613 -7.16 45.52 16.05
C LYS A 613 -6.17 44.52 15.45
N THR A 614 -6.52 43.23 15.48
CA THR A 614 -5.80 42.22 14.71
C THR A 614 -6.30 42.20 13.27
N ILE A 615 -5.38 42.27 12.32
CA ILE A 615 -5.64 42.01 10.90
C ILE A 615 -4.82 40.82 10.44
N ARG A 616 -5.31 40.13 9.41
CA ARG A 616 -4.58 39.05 8.74
C ARG A 616 -3.92 39.62 7.50
N VAL A 617 -2.60 39.55 7.42
CA VAL A 617 -1.79 40.05 6.30
C VAL A 617 -1.02 38.93 5.64
N ASN A 618 -0.57 39.15 4.41
CA ASN A 618 0.34 38.23 3.75
C ASN A 618 1.71 38.23 4.46
N ARG A 619 2.26 37.03 4.73
CA ARG A 619 3.54 36.89 5.42
C ARG A 619 4.72 37.44 4.64
N ALA A 620 4.80 37.20 3.34
CA ALA A 620 5.86 37.80 2.53
C ALA A 620 5.75 39.32 2.50
N LEU A 621 4.54 39.87 2.58
CA LEU A 621 4.35 41.33 2.64
C LEU A 621 4.88 41.88 3.96
N LEU A 622 4.55 41.27 5.10
CA LEU A 622 5.11 41.65 6.40
C LEU A 622 6.64 41.53 6.42
N GLU A 623 7.19 40.46 5.83
CA GLU A 623 8.62 40.18 5.79
C GLU A 623 9.37 40.98 4.70
N SER A 624 8.68 41.87 3.97
CA SER A 624 9.26 42.63 2.88
C SER A 624 10.31 43.62 3.38
N LYS A 625 11.50 43.59 2.77
CA LYS A 625 12.58 44.55 3.02
C LYS A 625 12.55 45.75 2.08
N LEU A 626 11.58 45.78 1.17
CA LEU A 626 11.48 46.77 0.09
C LEU A 626 10.19 47.57 0.17
N ILE A 627 9.09 46.92 0.56
CA ILE A 627 7.78 47.56 0.67
C ILE A 627 7.67 48.19 2.05
N ASP A 628 7.34 49.47 2.05
CA ASP A 628 6.87 50.23 3.19
C ASP A 628 5.36 50.38 3.01
N SER A 629 4.60 49.58 3.77
CA SER A 629 3.16 49.48 3.58
C SER A 629 2.39 50.61 4.23
N ASP A 630 2.88 51.27 5.27
CA ASP A 630 2.24 52.42 5.94
C ASP A 630 2.79 53.79 5.51
N GLY A 631 3.95 53.78 4.85
CA GLY A 631 4.60 54.96 4.30
C GLY A 631 5.38 55.76 5.35
N ASP A 632 5.72 55.20 6.49
CA ASP A 632 6.43 55.95 7.53
C ASP A 632 7.94 56.13 7.25
N GLY A 633 8.45 55.47 6.20
CA GLY A 633 9.84 55.48 5.77
C GLY A 633 10.64 54.23 6.18
N LEU A 634 10.03 53.27 6.88
CA LEU A 634 10.62 51.99 7.23
C LEU A 634 9.97 50.86 6.41
N ALA A 635 10.78 50.01 5.78
CA ALA A 635 10.24 48.83 5.12
C ALA A 635 9.67 47.84 6.14
N ASN A 636 8.65 47.08 5.73
CA ASN A 636 7.82 46.27 6.63
C ASN A 636 8.62 45.34 7.57
N ALA A 637 9.69 44.72 7.07
CA ALA A 637 10.52 43.80 7.86
C ALA A 637 11.29 44.47 9.01
N TYR A 638 11.45 45.79 8.94
CA TYR A 638 12.18 46.60 9.91
C TYR A 638 11.26 47.52 10.72
N ASP A 639 9.98 47.56 10.36
CA ASP A 639 8.97 48.35 11.04
C ASP A 639 8.21 47.50 12.08
N GLN A 640 7.98 48.09 13.24
CA GLN A 640 7.18 47.51 14.30
C GLN A 640 5.67 47.58 13.98
N TRP A 641 5.23 48.58 13.20
CA TRP A 641 3.82 48.83 12.88
C TRP A 641 3.53 48.98 11.38
N PRO A 642 3.97 48.02 10.53
CA PRO A 642 4.05 48.16 9.06
C PRO A 642 2.73 48.32 8.32
N PHE A 643 1.60 48.22 9.00
CA PHE A 643 0.28 48.30 8.40
C PHE A 643 -0.63 49.30 9.10
N ASP A 644 -0.05 50.21 9.88
CA ASP A 644 -0.81 51.28 10.50
C ASP A 644 -1.30 52.29 9.45
N GLY A 645 -2.31 53.07 9.83
CA GLY A 645 -2.75 54.18 9.01
C GLY A 645 -1.84 55.40 9.21
N PRO A 646 -1.90 56.40 8.29
CA PRO A 646 -1.17 57.63 8.49
C PRO A 646 -1.59 58.28 9.81
N THR A 647 -0.62 58.70 10.61
CA THR A 647 -0.88 59.35 11.90
C THR A 647 -1.65 60.65 11.67
N LEU A 648 -2.91 60.69 12.15
CA LEU A 648 -3.76 61.88 12.07
C LEU A 648 -3.39 62.89 13.15
N GLY A 649 -3.23 64.14 12.76
CA GLY A 649 -3.19 65.27 13.68
C GLY A 649 -4.59 65.63 14.21
N PRO A 650 -4.69 66.53 15.21
CA PRO A 650 -5.98 66.94 15.75
C PRO A 650 -6.82 67.62 14.66
N VAL A 651 -8.07 67.18 14.51
CA VAL A 651 -9.04 67.81 13.62
C VAL A 651 -9.39 69.20 14.18
N LYS A 652 -9.20 70.24 13.39
CA LYS A 652 -9.50 71.63 13.79
C LYS A 652 -10.69 72.15 13.01
N VAL A 653 -11.63 72.81 13.69
CA VAL A 653 -12.73 73.54 13.04
C VAL A 653 -12.48 75.04 13.23
N SER A 654 -12.49 75.80 12.14
CA SER A 654 -12.21 77.25 12.19
C SER A 654 -13.01 78.03 11.14
N GLY A 655 -13.19 79.33 11.38
CA GLY A 655 -13.85 80.25 10.44
C GLY A 655 -15.39 80.30 10.52
N THR A 656 -15.96 81.22 9.75
CA THR A 656 -17.41 81.36 9.52
C THR A 656 -17.64 81.61 8.02
N PRO A 657 -18.23 80.67 7.27
CA PRO A 657 -18.75 79.36 7.70
C PRO A 657 -17.64 78.39 8.18
N PRO A 658 -17.99 77.41 9.03
CA PRO A 658 -17.02 76.52 9.64
C PRO A 658 -16.28 75.68 8.59
N THR A 659 -14.96 75.59 8.72
CA THR A 659 -14.08 74.80 7.86
C THR A 659 -13.33 73.78 8.72
N VAL A 660 -13.44 72.51 8.36
CA VAL A 660 -12.72 71.41 9.00
C VAL A 660 -11.34 71.28 8.38
N SER A 661 -10.31 71.19 9.19
CA SER A 661 -8.91 70.99 8.79
C SER A 661 -8.42 69.64 9.31
N ILE A 662 -7.98 68.79 8.40
CA ILE A 662 -7.48 67.44 8.66
C ILE A 662 -6.01 67.43 8.29
N SER A 663 -5.15 67.21 9.28
CA SER A 663 -3.71 67.10 9.08
C SER A 663 -3.27 65.65 9.30
N PHE A 664 -2.31 65.17 8.53
CA PHE A 664 -1.77 63.83 8.68
C PHE A 664 -0.30 63.79 8.24
N ALA A 665 0.48 62.90 8.85
CA ALA A 665 1.82 62.60 8.38
C ALA A 665 1.72 61.88 7.03
N ALA A 666 2.36 62.44 6.00
CA ALA A 666 2.38 61.90 4.66
C ALA A 666 3.79 61.42 4.29
N ALA A 667 3.89 60.16 3.88
CA ALA A 667 5.08 59.50 3.36
C ALA A 667 5.67 60.24 2.16
N ALA A 668 6.96 60.08 1.90
CA ALA A 668 7.57 60.54 0.64
C ALA A 668 6.96 59.78 -0.57
N GLY A 669 6.57 60.50 -1.62
CA GLY A 669 6.05 59.92 -2.87
C GLY A 669 4.63 59.33 -2.83
N ALA A 670 3.98 59.23 -1.66
CA ALA A 670 2.67 58.60 -1.54
C ALA A 670 1.51 59.55 -1.87
N THR A 671 0.42 58.96 -2.37
CA THR A 671 -0.83 59.67 -2.69
C THR A 671 -1.93 59.32 -1.68
N TYR A 672 -2.52 60.35 -1.11
CA TYR A 672 -3.56 60.29 -0.09
C TYR A 672 -4.90 60.77 -0.66
N TYR A 673 -5.97 60.09 -0.25
CA TYR A 673 -7.36 60.42 -0.51
C TYR A 673 -8.01 60.77 0.82
N VAL A 674 -8.38 62.04 0.98
CA VAL A 674 -9.19 62.48 2.12
C VAL A 674 -10.64 62.39 1.70
N GLU A 675 -11.42 61.63 2.46
CA GLU A 675 -12.80 61.30 2.13
C GLU A 675 -13.71 61.64 3.32
N ARG A 676 -14.97 61.96 3.03
CA ARG A 676 -15.99 62.23 4.05
C ARG A 676 -17.24 61.39 3.85
N THR A 677 -17.96 61.14 4.93
CA THR A 677 -19.32 60.58 4.93
C THR A 677 -20.18 61.28 5.99
N SER A 678 -21.50 61.30 5.81
CA SER A 678 -22.46 61.76 6.82
C SER A 678 -23.05 60.62 7.66
N ASN A 679 -22.67 59.37 7.41
CA ASN A 679 -23.18 58.20 8.12
C ASN A 679 -22.09 57.12 8.18
N LEU A 680 -21.69 56.66 9.37
CA LEU A 680 -20.75 55.55 9.52
C LEU A 680 -21.41 54.17 9.40
N ALA A 681 -22.72 54.05 9.63
CA ALA A 681 -23.45 52.79 9.57
C ALA A 681 -23.75 52.34 8.12
N ALA A 682 -23.89 53.30 7.19
CA ALA A 682 -24.00 53.07 5.74
C ALA A 682 -23.15 54.11 5.00
N PRO A 683 -21.82 53.94 4.98
CA PRO A 683 -20.93 55.02 4.57
C PRO A 683 -20.81 55.13 3.06
N GLU A 684 -21.42 56.18 2.51
CA GLU A 684 -21.15 56.68 1.15
C GLU A 684 -19.98 57.66 1.20
N TRP A 685 -18.75 57.13 1.17
CA TRP A 685 -17.53 57.94 1.21
C TRP A 685 -17.36 58.75 -0.07
N VAL A 686 -17.22 60.06 0.07
CA VAL A 686 -16.95 61.01 -1.01
C VAL A 686 -15.56 61.60 -0.83
N THR A 687 -14.70 61.47 -1.84
CA THR A 687 -13.38 62.10 -1.86
C THR A 687 -13.50 63.62 -1.91
N ILE A 688 -12.93 64.29 -0.91
CA ILE A 688 -12.87 65.76 -0.81
C ILE A 688 -11.55 66.33 -1.32
N ALA A 689 -10.46 65.56 -1.24
CA ALA A 689 -9.19 65.90 -1.84
C ALA A 689 -8.35 64.66 -2.12
N THR A 690 -7.58 64.72 -3.20
CA THR A 690 -6.46 63.82 -3.47
C THR A 690 -5.19 64.63 -3.40
N VAL A 691 -4.26 64.24 -2.53
CA VAL A 691 -3.02 64.98 -2.28
C VAL A 691 -1.83 64.04 -2.30
N THR A 692 -0.79 64.42 -3.03
CA THR A 692 0.46 63.64 -3.15
C THR A 692 1.58 64.38 -2.43
N ASN A 693 2.39 63.66 -1.68
CA ASN A 693 3.63 64.22 -1.14
C ASN A 693 4.78 63.97 -2.12
N ASP A 694 4.97 64.87 -3.08
CA ASP A 694 6.06 64.74 -4.08
C ASP A 694 7.49 64.96 -3.51
N ALA A 695 7.63 65.20 -2.20
CA ALA A 695 8.93 65.38 -1.58
C ALA A 695 9.62 64.02 -1.33
N ALA A 696 10.95 64.01 -1.36
CA ALA A 696 11.77 62.83 -1.04
C ALA A 696 11.81 62.48 0.46
N VAL A 697 11.05 63.20 1.30
CA VAL A 697 10.94 63.00 2.75
C VAL A 697 9.48 63.12 3.20
N GLY A 698 9.15 62.48 4.32
CA GLY A 698 7.83 62.62 4.93
C GLY A 698 7.54 64.05 5.38
N LYS A 699 6.28 64.50 5.24
CA LYS A 699 5.84 65.82 5.71
C LYS A 699 4.40 65.77 6.23
N VAL A 700 4.01 66.70 7.09
CA VAL A 700 2.60 66.85 7.47
C VAL A 700 1.84 67.52 6.34
N MET A 701 0.84 66.84 5.78
CA MET A 701 -0.10 67.42 4.82
C MET A 701 -1.38 67.82 5.53
N THR A 702 -2.05 68.86 5.02
CA THR A 702 -3.31 69.35 5.58
C THR A 702 -4.32 69.57 4.46
N VAL A 703 -5.52 69.01 4.63
CA VAL A 703 -6.67 69.19 3.74
C VAL A 703 -7.78 69.89 4.50
N THR A 704 -8.47 70.82 3.83
CA THR A 704 -9.60 71.55 4.42
C THR A 704 -10.90 71.23 3.69
N ASP A 705 -12.00 71.13 4.44
CA ASP A 705 -13.36 70.91 3.93
C ASP A 705 -14.29 72.01 4.49
N PRO A 706 -14.80 72.92 3.64
CA PRO A 706 -15.83 73.87 4.04
C PRO A 706 -17.13 73.14 4.40
N VAL A 707 -17.66 73.44 5.59
CA VAL A 707 -18.90 72.88 6.10
C VAL A 707 -19.98 73.98 6.12
N PRO A 708 -20.94 73.99 5.19
CA PRO A 708 -22.11 74.84 5.34
C PRO A 708 -22.86 74.42 6.62
N ALA A 709 -23.48 75.38 7.32
CA ALA A 709 -24.16 75.16 8.60
C ALA A 709 -25.03 73.90 8.55
N LEU A 710 -24.60 72.85 9.27
CA LEU A 710 -25.33 71.60 9.33
C LEU A 710 -26.53 71.81 10.26
N PRO A 711 -27.74 71.31 9.90
CA PRO A 711 -28.85 71.24 10.84
C PRO A 711 -28.42 70.48 12.10
N GLU A 712 -28.94 70.90 13.25
CA GLU A 712 -28.63 70.32 14.56
C GLU A 712 -28.81 68.80 14.56
N GLY A 713 -27.80 68.06 15.06
CA GLY A 713 -27.84 66.59 15.15
C GLY A 713 -27.28 65.80 13.96
N ARG A 714 -26.62 66.44 12.97
CA ARG A 714 -25.89 65.72 11.91
C ARG A 714 -24.37 65.79 12.07
N GLU A 715 -23.74 64.63 12.20
CA GLU A 715 -22.28 64.49 12.26
C GLU A 715 -21.68 64.30 10.85
N ARG A 716 -20.42 64.73 10.68
CA ARG A 716 -19.58 64.40 9.51
C ARG A 716 -18.39 63.61 9.99
N TYR A 717 -18.07 62.55 9.25
CA TYR A 717 -16.92 61.71 9.52
C TYR A 717 -15.94 61.82 8.38
N TYR A 718 -14.66 61.76 8.72
CA TYR A 718 -13.56 61.88 7.78
C TYR A 718 -12.66 60.67 7.89
N ARG A 719 -12.09 60.24 6.77
CA ARG A 719 -10.99 59.28 6.74
C ARG A 719 -9.90 59.75 5.79
N VAL A 720 -8.67 59.38 6.10
CA VAL A 720 -7.53 59.50 5.19
C VAL A 720 -7.16 58.10 4.76
N ARG A 721 -7.24 57.85 3.46
CA ARG A 721 -6.74 56.62 2.82
C ARG A 721 -5.49 56.98 2.05
N TYR A 722 -4.54 56.07 1.92
CA TYR A 722 -3.45 56.21 0.96
C TYR A 722 -3.37 54.93 0.14
N ASN A 723 -2.81 55.05 -1.05
CA ASN A 723 -2.32 53.90 -1.79
C ASN A 723 -0.79 54.02 -1.79
N PRO A 724 -0.05 53.08 -1.19
CA PRO A 724 1.39 53.02 -1.33
C PRO A 724 1.80 52.79 -2.78
#